data_AF-A0A194V177-F1
#
_entry.id   AF-A0A194V177-F1
#
_cell.length_a   1.000
_cell.length_b   1.000
_cell.length_c   1.000
_cell.angle_alpha   90.00
_cell.angle_beta   90.00
_cell.angle_gamma   90.00
#
_symmetry.space_group_name_H-M   'P 1'
#
loop_
_entity.id
_entity.type
_entity.pdbx_description
1 polymer ?
#
loop_
_entity_poly.entity_id
_entity_poly.type
_entity_poly.pdbx_seq_one_letter_code
_entity_poly.pdbx_strand_id
1 'polypeptide(L)'
;METPLNTPVEIGLPPSPPRVSSGRLGAIIVVMLGGLLFSVMDTTIVSTALVTIATDLENFQDMYWVVLAYMLSYLGCAIGFAKLADHFGRLPIFLFSWLIFSTFSLGCGFATTMTQLIIFRALQGVGGSGLYSLSQISLAEIAPHGKNALIGMLIGITLATSFVLGPLLGGAISGSNWRWIFYMNIPAGFVCMFSLVMLWPQEFGKAIHPWREFWRIDFIGNVFIVAACVLMVYSLQQAGTMTFAWTSVEFLATFTISVVCWALFWAWQLILKHLPIQVEPVFPVRLVYHRVYMAAVISMFLSGYCYLALIITLPERFQIVNGDSALMAGVHLLPMLGATAMGSIIAGAFSKRKNNTSRTLVGAACFQVIGLGLLTTFDHSSSPVVPQFGYQTIFGLGVGLTFSSATILTKIQASGKDHAVAQGVMAQVRVLGGAVGLVICNVIFNIHLEVLKGELSTKDIDALHRSPLALIDQGRTEEQEVKDVFSASFQNMIWIMFWVAVGGFVASLGTWEMNPTPLDEIDEAAAAHTPSNHKQAGSRGGSDTELEDLPASVRRDMNTAGGGIPIAIGDRFNGGATSPQGLGTRDTNYSFDTSLSVAEIKSGFDGLANEYGFETFMAPHMTYEGAIVFGGKVGGPSQAAYRVYLNAAIHARERGSSDGLLYFMADLLHAYKTCSGVTYGSKTYSNVQVQRALSAGIVFVPLSNPDGVAYDQSSNSCWRKNCNPAWDTSGVDLNRNFGFLWDFTAEFAPSVQSGVASKSPQSPIYHGNSAFSEPETQNIQWVMDTFTGIQWFIDLHSYGGKVLYSWGSDMNQNQFRYVNFANDTYDSVRGILTDTPGSGTEAMSNAIGRRHASIQGASLYPTSGSSDDYSYSRHFANSSLNLIRGYTVEFGFGKSLASCPFYPTVEQYNSNLREVGAGFMELLLAAADFDLNYGTS
;
A
#
# COMPACT_ATOMS: atom_id res chain seq x y z
N MET A 1 3.62 50.67 29.35
CA MET A 1 2.33 50.26 29.92
C MET A 1 2.06 48.87 29.40
N GLU A 2 2.14 47.91 30.31
CA GLU A 2 1.82 46.50 30.11
C GLU A 2 0.38 46.32 29.62
N THR A 3 0.17 45.37 28.70
CA THR A 3 -0.97 44.45 28.79
C THR A 3 -0.52 43.04 28.38
N PRO A 4 -1.00 42.00 29.07
CA PRO A 4 -0.40 40.67 29.06
C PRO A 4 -1.12 39.74 28.05
N LEU A 5 -0.34 38.96 27.30
CA LEU A 5 -0.82 37.77 26.59
C LEU A 5 -0.06 36.54 27.11
N ASN A 6 -0.21 36.29 28.42
CA ASN A 6 0.14 35.01 29.02
C ASN A 6 -1.05 34.06 28.86
N THR A 7 -1.05 33.29 27.79
CA THR A 7 -1.59 31.93 27.79
C THR A 7 -0.52 31.02 27.18
N PRO A 8 0.06 30.08 27.95
CA PRO A 8 1.04 29.14 27.41
C PRO A 8 0.35 28.24 26.39
N VAL A 9 0.92 28.17 25.18
CA VAL A 9 0.54 27.16 24.19
C VAL A 9 1.28 25.88 24.57
N GLU A 10 0.57 24.94 25.21
CA GLU A 10 1.07 23.58 25.46
C GLU A 10 1.40 22.90 24.12
N ILE A 11 2.68 22.64 23.88
CA ILE A 11 3.14 21.82 22.74
C ILE A 11 3.07 20.37 23.20
N GLY A 12 1.93 19.72 22.95
CA GLY A 12 1.71 18.30 23.21
C GLY A 12 2.46 17.41 22.20
N LEU A 13 3.11 16.36 22.73
CA LEU A 13 3.63 15.21 21.98
C LEU A 13 2.61 14.71 20.92
N PRO A 14 3.05 14.24 19.73
CA PRO A 14 2.14 13.55 18.83
C PRO A 14 1.71 12.23 19.47
N PRO A 15 0.43 11.89 19.40
CA PRO A 15 -0.11 10.89 20.29
C PRO A 15 0.06 9.46 19.69
N SER A 16 0.45 8.52 20.55
CA SER A 16 0.72 7.10 20.21
C SER A 16 -0.49 6.42 19.60
N PRO A 17 -0.41 5.58 18.54
CA PRO A 17 -1.59 4.98 17.90
C PRO A 17 -2.52 4.45 18.98
N PRO A 18 -3.77 4.95 19.02
CA PRO A 18 -4.53 4.92 20.25
C PRO A 18 -4.69 3.47 20.66
N ARG A 19 -4.39 3.16 21.93
CA ARG A 19 -4.76 1.87 22.53
C ARG A 19 -6.29 1.86 22.69
N VAL A 20 -6.97 1.79 21.55
CA VAL A 20 -8.40 1.57 21.45
C VAL A 20 -8.63 0.17 22.00
N SER A 21 -9.41 0.02 23.06
CA SER A 21 -9.76 -1.30 23.57
C SER A 21 -10.32 -2.16 22.43
N SER A 22 -10.04 -3.47 22.41
CA SER A 22 -10.50 -4.36 21.33
C SER A 22 -12.01 -4.25 21.08
N GLY A 23 -12.80 -3.96 22.13
CA GLY A 23 -14.24 -3.68 22.02
C GLY A 23 -14.57 -2.35 21.33
N ARG A 24 -13.85 -1.27 21.65
CA ARG A 24 -14.02 0.04 20.99
C ARG A 24 -13.59 -0.02 19.53
N LEU A 25 -12.52 -0.75 19.20
CA LEU A 25 -12.09 -0.95 17.80
C LEU A 25 -13.14 -1.75 17.02
N GLY A 26 -13.66 -2.83 17.60
CA GLY A 26 -14.76 -3.60 17.01
C GLY A 26 -16.00 -2.73 16.74
N ALA A 27 -16.36 -1.86 17.69
CA ALA A 27 -17.47 -0.93 17.51
C ALA A 27 -17.24 0.08 16.37
N ILE A 28 -16.04 0.64 16.24
CA ILE A 28 -15.68 1.53 15.12
C ILE A 28 -15.81 0.79 13.78
N ILE A 29 -15.28 -0.43 13.70
CA ILE A 29 -15.37 -1.27 12.49
C ILE A 29 -16.84 -1.52 12.13
N VAL A 30 -17.69 -1.85 13.10
CA VAL A 30 -19.12 -2.06 12.88
C VAL A 30 -19.79 -0.79 12.35
N VAL A 31 -19.44 0.39 12.89
CA VAL A 31 -20.02 1.66 12.43
C VAL A 31 -19.56 2.02 11.02
N MET A 32 -18.28 1.81 10.67
CA MET A 32 -17.76 1.98 9.31
C MET A 32 -18.45 1.01 8.31
N LEU A 33 -18.61 -0.25 8.71
CA LEU A 33 -19.36 -1.24 7.93
C LEU A 33 -20.84 -0.85 7.83
N GLY A 34 -21.42 -0.18 8.82
CA GLY A 34 -22.75 0.42 8.75
C GLY A 34 -22.85 1.48 7.65
N GLY A 35 -21.89 2.40 7.57
CA GLY A 35 -21.82 3.37 6.46
C GLY A 35 -21.73 2.72 5.09
N LEU A 36 -20.89 1.68 4.97
CA LEU A 36 -20.79 0.87 3.76
C LEU A 36 -22.12 0.17 3.43
N LEU A 37 -22.77 -0.40 4.45
CA LEU A 37 -24.01 -1.14 4.33
C LEU A 37 -25.10 -0.25 3.72
N PHE A 38 -25.35 0.91 4.32
CA PHE A 38 -26.39 1.85 3.91
C PHE A 38 -26.11 2.46 2.54
N SER A 39 -24.87 2.85 2.29
CA SER A 39 -24.46 3.36 0.98
C SER A 39 -24.76 2.36 -0.16
N VAL A 40 -24.38 1.10 0.03
CA VAL A 40 -24.60 0.08 -1.01
C VAL A 40 -26.05 -0.38 -1.05
N MET A 41 -26.72 -0.49 0.09
CA MET A 41 -28.13 -0.86 0.15
C MET A 41 -29.01 0.15 -0.58
N ASP A 42 -28.71 1.45 -0.48
CA ASP A 42 -29.48 2.51 -1.18
C ASP A 42 -29.40 2.45 -2.71
N THR A 43 -28.39 1.76 -3.27
CA THR A 43 -28.31 1.51 -4.71
C THR A 43 -29.39 0.53 -5.20
N THR A 44 -29.84 -0.38 -4.33
CA THR A 44 -30.78 -1.45 -4.69
C THR A 44 -32.10 -1.39 -3.95
N ILE A 45 -32.22 -0.65 -2.84
CA ILE A 45 -33.43 -0.60 -2.02
C ILE A 45 -34.65 -0.10 -2.77
N VAL A 46 -34.45 0.85 -3.68
CA VAL A 46 -35.53 1.42 -4.47
C VAL A 46 -36.06 0.43 -5.50
N SER A 47 -35.30 -0.60 -5.90
CA SER A 47 -35.65 -1.55 -6.98
C SER A 47 -37.06 -2.12 -6.89
N THR A 48 -37.47 -2.57 -5.71
CA THR A 48 -38.78 -3.18 -5.45
C THR A 48 -39.86 -2.15 -5.12
N ALA A 49 -39.47 -0.96 -4.66
CA ALA A 49 -40.39 0.15 -4.38
C ALA A 49 -40.65 1.06 -5.59
N LEU A 50 -39.92 0.84 -6.68
CA LEU A 50 -39.81 1.78 -7.79
C LEU A 50 -41.16 2.02 -8.48
N VAL A 51 -41.93 0.95 -8.72
CA VAL A 51 -43.29 1.00 -9.29
C VAL A 51 -44.25 1.75 -8.36
N THR A 52 -44.16 1.52 -7.04
CA THR A 52 -44.96 2.22 -6.03
C THR A 52 -44.66 3.72 -6.01
N ILE A 53 -43.38 4.11 -6.06
CA ILE A 53 -42.94 5.51 -6.07
C ILE A 53 -43.43 6.22 -7.33
N ALA A 54 -43.26 5.61 -8.49
CA ALA A 54 -43.70 6.17 -9.77
C ALA A 54 -45.21 6.40 -9.82
N THR A 55 -45.97 5.45 -9.26
CA THR A 55 -47.43 5.54 -9.18
C THR A 55 -47.89 6.65 -8.22
N ASP A 56 -47.28 6.76 -7.03
CA ASP A 56 -47.62 7.80 -6.04
C ASP A 56 -47.28 9.22 -6.52
N LEU A 57 -46.22 9.37 -7.33
CA LEU A 57 -45.79 10.66 -7.90
C LEU A 57 -46.35 10.93 -9.30
N GLU A 58 -47.23 10.05 -9.80
CA GLU A 58 -47.87 10.13 -11.13
C GLU A 58 -46.89 10.38 -12.30
N ASN A 59 -45.67 9.85 -12.23
CA ASN A 59 -44.68 9.98 -13.30
C ASN A 59 -43.89 8.68 -13.46
N PHE A 60 -44.37 7.81 -14.34
CA PHE A 60 -43.74 6.53 -14.62
C PHE A 60 -42.59 6.65 -15.62
N GLN A 61 -42.65 7.63 -16.53
CA GLN A 61 -41.66 7.83 -17.58
C GLN A 61 -40.25 8.11 -17.04
N ASP A 62 -40.16 8.88 -15.95
CA ASP A 62 -38.89 9.22 -15.29
C ASP A 62 -38.50 8.26 -14.17
N MET A 63 -39.20 7.14 -14.00
CA MET A 63 -39.02 6.24 -12.86
C MET A 63 -37.56 5.78 -12.69
N TYR A 64 -36.89 5.35 -13.76
CA TYR A 64 -35.49 4.90 -13.69
C TYR A 64 -34.50 6.00 -13.27
N TRP A 65 -34.84 7.28 -13.43
CA TRP A 65 -34.00 8.38 -12.96
C TRP A 65 -33.78 8.36 -11.44
N VAL A 66 -34.73 7.83 -10.66
CA VAL A 66 -34.61 7.72 -9.19
C VAL A 66 -33.40 6.85 -8.78
N VAL A 67 -33.13 5.80 -9.56
CA VAL A 67 -31.99 4.90 -9.35
C VAL A 67 -30.74 5.46 -10.01
N LEU A 68 -30.84 5.90 -11.27
CA LEU A 68 -29.72 6.44 -12.04
C LEU A 68 -29.08 7.67 -11.37
N ALA A 69 -29.88 8.59 -10.85
CA ALA A 69 -29.38 9.81 -10.21
C ALA A 69 -28.45 9.49 -9.03
N TYR A 70 -28.83 8.52 -8.19
CA TYR A 70 -27.98 8.06 -7.10
C TYR A 70 -26.71 7.39 -7.63
N MET A 71 -26.84 6.47 -8.60
CA MET A 71 -25.69 5.73 -9.15
C MET A 71 -24.67 6.65 -9.82
N LEU A 72 -25.13 7.70 -10.49
CA LEU A 72 -24.30 8.60 -11.28
C LEU A 72 -23.47 9.55 -10.42
N SER A 73 -24.07 10.09 -9.36
CA SER A 73 -23.33 10.87 -8.36
C SER A 73 -22.44 9.98 -7.48
N TYR A 74 -22.91 8.77 -7.17
CA TYR A 74 -22.14 7.75 -6.46
C TYR A 74 -20.84 7.41 -7.20
N LEU A 75 -20.92 7.26 -8.53
CA LEU A 75 -19.79 6.93 -9.39
C LEU A 75 -18.71 8.01 -9.38
N GLY A 76 -19.13 9.27 -9.51
CA GLY A 76 -18.19 10.36 -9.76
C GLY A 76 -17.49 10.91 -8.53
N CYS A 77 -18.14 10.87 -7.36
CA CYS A 77 -17.64 11.57 -6.19
C CYS A 77 -16.71 10.73 -5.29
N ALA A 78 -16.68 9.40 -5.46
CA ALA A 78 -15.97 8.49 -4.55
C ALA A 78 -14.47 8.81 -4.41
N ILE A 79 -13.79 9.09 -5.52
CA ILE A 79 -12.35 9.45 -5.55
C ILE A 79 -12.13 10.82 -4.91
N GLY A 80 -13.04 11.77 -5.17
CA GLY A 80 -13.02 13.09 -4.54
C GLY A 80 -13.09 13.00 -3.02
N PHE A 81 -14.02 12.22 -2.47
CA PHE A 81 -14.13 12.01 -1.02
C PHE A 81 -12.90 11.33 -0.42
N ALA A 82 -12.33 10.33 -1.09
CA ALA A 82 -11.11 9.67 -0.64
C ALA A 82 -9.96 10.70 -0.49
N LYS A 83 -9.75 11.53 -1.50
CA LYS A 83 -8.69 12.55 -1.50
C LYS A 83 -8.97 13.71 -0.55
N LEU A 84 -10.23 14.13 -0.42
CA LEU A 84 -10.61 15.12 0.59
C LEU A 84 -10.36 14.61 2.00
N ALA A 85 -10.56 13.31 2.25
CA ALA A 85 -10.27 12.71 3.54
C ALA A 85 -8.77 12.54 3.81
N ASP A 86 -7.93 12.44 2.77
CA ASP A 86 -6.47 12.51 2.92
C ASP A 86 -6.06 13.90 3.43
N HIS A 87 -6.75 14.96 2.97
CA HIS A 87 -6.44 16.34 3.34
C HIS A 87 -7.08 16.79 4.67
N PHE A 88 -8.40 16.69 4.80
CA PHE A 88 -9.16 17.18 5.96
C PHE A 88 -9.25 16.15 7.10
N GLY A 89 -8.67 14.96 6.91
CA GLY A 89 -8.77 13.85 7.84
C GLY A 89 -10.00 12.98 7.61
N ARG A 90 -9.91 11.75 8.11
CA ARG A 90 -10.93 10.70 7.90
C ARG A 90 -12.27 11.05 8.58
N LEU A 91 -12.25 11.40 9.86
CA LEU A 91 -13.47 11.62 10.65
C LEU A 91 -14.35 12.77 10.11
N PRO A 92 -13.82 13.99 9.85
CA PRO A 92 -14.65 15.10 9.38
C PRO A 92 -15.34 14.77 8.04
N ILE A 93 -14.62 14.11 7.13
CA ILE A 93 -15.16 13.75 5.82
C ILE A 93 -16.14 12.58 5.92
N PHE A 94 -15.97 11.66 6.87
CA PHE A 94 -16.97 10.64 7.20
C PHE A 94 -18.27 11.24 7.73
N LEU A 95 -18.18 12.18 8.68
CA LEU A 95 -19.34 12.87 9.24
C LEU A 95 -20.03 13.73 8.18
N PHE A 96 -19.25 14.41 7.34
CA PHE A 96 -19.76 15.18 6.21
C PHE A 96 -20.50 14.30 5.20
N SER A 97 -19.96 13.11 4.90
CA SER A 97 -20.60 12.12 4.02
C SER A 97 -21.93 11.64 4.59
N TRP A 98 -21.97 11.30 5.89
CA TRP A 98 -23.21 10.95 6.59
C TRP A 98 -24.21 12.10 6.64
N LEU A 99 -23.76 13.33 6.88
CA LEU A 99 -24.60 14.52 6.90
C LEU A 99 -25.28 14.73 5.55
N ILE A 100 -24.52 14.75 4.46
CA ILE A 100 -25.08 14.85 3.10
C ILE A 100 -26.07 13.71 2.85
N PHE A 101 -25.65 12.47 3.11
CA PHE A 101 -26.47 11.29 2.87
C PHE A 101 -27.80 11.35 3.65
N SER A 102 -27.78 11.62 4.95
CA SER A 102 -28.99 11.71 5.78
C SER A 102 -29.84 12.93 5.44
N THR A 103 -29.26 14.12 5.25
CA THR A 103 -30.03 15.33 4.92
C THR A 103 -30.77 15.18 3.58
N PHE A 104 -30.12 14.65 2.55
CA PHE A 104 -30.77 14.47 1.26
C PHE A 104 -31.64 13.21 1.20
N SER A 105 -31.40 12.20 2.04
CA SER A 105 -32.38 11.14 2.29
C SER A 105 -33.67 11.71 2.90
N LEU A 106 -33.55 12.62 3.88
CA LEU A 106 -34.72 13.31 4.43
C LEU A 106 -35.47 14.11 3.34
N GLY A 107 -34.72 14.78 2.46
CA GLY A 107 -35.28 15.44 1.27
C GLY A 107 -36.05 14.49 0.36
N CYS A 108 -35.52 13.28 0.09
CA CYS A 108 -36.22 12.25 -0.67
C CYS A 108 -37.55 11.85 -0.02
N GLY A 109 -37.59 11.73 1.31
CA GLY A 109 -38.83 11.43 2.05
C GLY A 109 -39.88 12.54 1.98
N PHE A 110 -39.45 13.81 1.88
CA PHE A 110 -40.34 14.96 1.71
C PHE A 110 -40.68 15.30 0.25
N ALA A 111 -40.12 14.57 -0.71
CA ALA A 111 -40.37 14.84 -2.12
C ALA A 111 -41.85 14.66 -2.46
N THR A 112 -42.41 15.67 -3.14
CA THR A 112 -43.80 15.67 -3.63
C THR A 112 -43.87 15.55 -5.15
N THR A 113 -42.73 15.60 -5.83
CA THR A 113 -42.62 15.48 -7.29
C THR A 113 -41.45 14.58 -7.66
N MET A 114 -41.54 13.94 -8.83
CA MET A 114 -40.48 13.07 -9.34
C MET A 114 -39.15 13.80 -9.50
N THR A 115 -39.16 15.03 -10.04
CA THR A 115 -37.95 15.83 -10.22
C THR A 115 -37.27 16.18 -8.90
N GLN A 116 -38.03 16.53 -7.86
CA GLN A 116 -37.46 16.78 -6.52
C GLN A 116 -36.81 15.51 -5.98
N LEU A 117 -37.46 14.36 -6.10
CA LEU A 117 -36.90 13.08 -5.67
C LEU A 117 -35.60 12.76 -6.41
N ILE A 118 -35.54 12.98 -7.73
CA ILE A 118 -34.34 12.77 -8.56
C ILE A 118 -33.19 13.66 -8.09
N ILE A 119 -33.44 14.95 -7.86
CA ILE A 119 -32.42 15.91 -7.40
C ILE A 119 -31.90 15.50 -6.02
N PHE A 120 -32.80 15.19 -5.08
CA PHE A 120 -32.39 14.75 -3.75
C PHE A 120 -31.67 13.41 -3.78
N ARG A 121 -32.04 12.47 -4.67
CA ARG A 121 -31.30 11.21 -4.88
C ARG A 121 -29.90 11.43 -5.43
N ALA A 122 -29.73 12.35 -6.37
CA ALA A 122 -28.40 12.72 -6.87
C ALA A 122 -27.53 13.25 -5.73
N LEU A 123 -28.04 14.18 -4.92
CA LEU A 123 -27.29 14.74 -3.79
C LEU A 123 -27.05 13.72 -2.67
N GLN A 124 -28.00 12.80 -2.42
CA GLN A 124 -27.82 11.67 -1.51
C GLN A 124 -26.69 10.74 -1.97
N GLY A 125 -26.61 10.45 -3.27
CA GLY A 125 -25.56 9.62 -3.86
C GLY A 125 -24.15 10.22 -3.73
N VAL A 126 -24.02 11.55 -3.69
CA VAL A 126 -22.75 12.22 -3.36
C VAL A 126 -22.27 11.79 -1.96
N GLY A 127 -23.13 11.87 -0.94
CA GLY A 127 -22.80 11.40 0.42
C GLY A 127 -22.58 9.88 0.47
N GLY A 128 -23.38 9.12 -0.28
CA GLY A 128 -23.22 7.67 -0.44
C GLY A 128 -21.86 7.27 -0.98
N SER A 129 -21.32 8.02 -1.96
CA SER A 129 -20.00 7.77 -2.53
C SER A 129 -18.88 7.87 -1.48
N GLY A 130 -18.96 8.86 -0.59
CA GLY A 130 -18.02 9.05 0.51
C GLY A 130 -18.14 7.94 1.54
N LEU A 131 -19.36 7.56 1.94
CA LEU A 131 -19.57 6.42 2.84
C LEU A 131 -19.01 5.12 2.26
N TYR A 132 -19.08 4.93 0.94
CA TYR A 132 -18.51 3.75 0.28
C TYR A 132 -16.98 3.77 0.24
N SER A 133 -16.38 4.87 -0.22
CA SER A 133 -14.93 4.97 -0.41
C SER A 133 -14.19 5.02 0.92
N LEU A 134 -14.66 5.85 1.86
CA LEU A 134 -14.02 6.05 3.15
C LEU A 134 -14.10 4.81 4.02
N SER A 135 -15.21 4.06 3.98
CA SER A 135 -15.29 2.79 4.71
C SER A 135 -14.26 1.79 4.23
N GLN A 136 -14.07 1.62 2.93
CA GLN A 136 -13.06 0.68 2.42
C GLN A 136 -11.64 1.12 2.75
N ILE A 137 -11.34 2.41 2.61
CA ILE A 137 -10.01 2.96 2.91
C ILE A 137 -9.72 2.85 4.42
N SER A 138 -10.61 3.37 5.27
CA SER A 138 -10.40 3.39 6.72
C SER A 138 -10.44 2.00 7.35
N LEU A 139 -11.23 1.06 6.82
CA LEU A 139 -11.20 -0.33 7.29
C LEU A 139 -9.87 -1.02 6.95
N ALA A 140 -9.30 -0.75 5.77
CA ALA A 140 -7.98 -1.26 5.40
C ALA A 140 -6.86 -0.66 6.28
N GLU A 141 -6.97 0.63 6.63
CA GLU A 141 -6.00 1.34 7.49
C GLU A 141 -6.06 0.91 8.96
N ILE A 142 -7.26 0.67 9.49
CA ILE A 142 -7.46 0.31 10.91
C ILE A 142 -7.27 -1.19 11.18
N ALA A 143 -7.09 -1.98 10.13
CA ALA A 143 -6.94 -3.43 10.21
C ALA A 143 -5.75 -3.81 11.12
N PRO A 144 -5.97 -4.58 12.21
CA PRO A 144 -4.87 -5.05 13.05
C PRO A 144 -3.88 -5.88 12.23
N HIS A 145 -2.58 -5.74 12.49
CA HIS A 145 -1.53 -6.49 11.79
C HIS A 145 -1.85 -8.00 11.73
N GLY A 146 -1.84 -8.57 10.51
CA GLY A 146 -2.17 -9.97 10.25
C GLY A 146 -3.67 -10.29 10.13
N LYS A 147 -4.58 -9.30 10.23
CA LYS A 147 -6.04 -9.49 10.10
C LYS A 147 -6.68 -8.86 8.85
N ASN A 148 -5.87 -8.45 7.86
CA ASN A 148 -6.39 -7.87 6.60
C ASN A 148 -7.38 -8.79 5.87
N ALA A 149 -7.17 -10.10 5.93
CA ALA A 149 -8.11 -11.09 5.39
C ALA A 149 -9.47 -11.11 6.12
N LEU A 150 -9.48 -10.89 7.43
CA LEU A 150 -10.71 -10.81 8.22
C LEU A 150 -11.50 -9.54 7.87
N ILE A 151 -10.83 -8.40 7.76
CA ILE A 151 -11.48 -7.14 7.37
C ILE A 151 -12.04 -7.23 5.94
N GLY A 152 -11.28 -7.77 4.99
CA GLY A 152 -11.76 -8.02 3.63
C GLY A 152 -12.99 -8.95 3.61
N MET A 153 -13.01 -9.97 4.47
CA MET A 153 -14.17 -10.85 4.64
C MET A 153 -15.38 -10.08 5.21
N LEU A 154 -15.19 -9.25 6.23
CA LEU A 154 -16.27 -8.45 6.81
C LEU A 154 -16.86 -7.46 5.79
N ILE A 155 -16.01 -6.77 5.01
CA ILE A 155 -16.44 -5.93 3.89
C ILE A 155 -17.28 -6.75 2.90
N GLY A 156 -16.79 -7.93 2.49
CA GLY A 156 -17.49 -8.82 1.57
C GLY A 156 -18.87 -9.27 2.09
N ILE A 157 -18.95 -9.65 3.37
CA ILE A 157 -20.22 -10.01 4.02
C ILE A 157 -21.17 -8.82 4.05
N THR A 158 -20.68 -7.63 4.40
CA THR A 158 -21.48 -6.40 4.41
C THR A 158 -22.03 -6.09 3.03
N LEU A 159 -21.22 -6.15 1.98
CA LEU A 159 -21.67 -5.95 0.60
C LEU A 159 -22.73 -6.97 0.18
N ALA A 160 -22.50 -8.26 0.44
CA ALA A 160 -23.47 -9.30 0.13
C ALA A 160 -24.79 -9.08 0.89
N THR A 161 -24.70 -8.68 2.16
CA THR A 161 -25.86 -8.39 3.01
C THR A 161 -26.63 -7.17 2.50
N SER A 162 -25.95 -6.09 2.09
CA SER A 162 -26.58 -4.92 1.48
C SER A 162 -27.38 -5.26 0.24
N PHE A 163 -26.82 -6.07 -0.67
CA PHE A 163 -27.50 -6.42 -1.91
C PHE A 163 -28.75 -7.27 -1.68
N VAL A 164 -28.75 -8.13 -0.65
CA VAL A 164 -29.92 -8.93 -0.25
C VAL A 164 -30.96 -8.08 0.48
N LEU A 165 -30.52 -7.28 1.46
CA LEU A 165 -31.42 -6.49 2.30
C LEU A 165 -32.11 -5.35 1.54
N GLY A 166 -31.44 -4.75 0.55
CA GLY A 166 -32.01 -3.64 -0.22
C GLY A 166 -33.38 -3.96 -0.79
N PRO A 167 -33.51 -4.87 -1.77
CA PRO A 167 -34.80 -5.20 -2.38
C PRO A 167 -35.84 -5.70 -1.37
N LEU A 168 -35.43 -6.46 -0.35
CA LEU A 168 -36.34 -6.94 0.69
C LEU A 168 -36.94 -5.81 1.54
N LEU A 169 -36.10 -4.92 2.08
CA LEU A 169 -36.54 -3.80 2.90
C LEU A 169 -37.33 -2.80 2.06
N GLY A 170 -36.89 -2.56 0.81
CA GLY A 170 -37.62 -1.74 -0.15
C GLY A 170 -39.05 -2.20 -0.33
N GLY A 171 -39.25 -3.50 -0.58
CA GLY A 171 -40.57 -4.08 -0.80
C GLY A 171 -41.43 -4.18 0.46
N ALA A 172 -40.81 -4.46 1.62
CA ALA A 172 -41.50 -4.52 2.90
C ALA A 172 -42.03 -3.14 3.34
N ILE A 173 -41.22 -2.09 3.14
CA ILE A 173 -41.53 -0.73 3.61
C ILE A 173 -42.45 -0.01 2.61
N SER A 174 -42.28 -0.23 1.30
CA SER A 174 -43.08 0.43 0.26
C SER A 174 -44.57 0.14 0.36
N GLY A 175 -44.93 -1.06 0.83
CA GLY A 175 -46.34 -1.47 0.98
C GLY A 175 -47.15 -0.63 1.97
N SER A 176 -46.49 0.13 2.86
CA SER A 176 -47.18 1.08 3.76
C SER A 176 -47.01 2.52 3.27
N ASN A 177 -45.76 2.98 3.21
CA ASN A 177 -45.42 4.31 2.71
C ASN A 177 -43.94 4.30 2.31
N TRP A 178 -43.68 4.41 1.01
CA TRP A 178 -42.34 4.36 0.44
C TRP A 178 -41.39 5.41 1.01
N ARG A 179 -41.88 6.52 1.56
CA ARG A 179 -41.05 7.58 2.16
C ARG A 179 -40.23 7.07 3.35
N TRP A 180 -40.69 6.02 4.05
CA TRP A 180 -39.95 5.40 5.14
C TRP A 180 -38.65 4.71 4.71
N ILE A 181 -38.54 4.35 3.43
CA ILE A 181 -37.28 3.86 2.83
C ILE A 181 -36.17 4.90 3.02
N PHE A 182 -36.52 6.18 2.94
CA PHE A 182 -35.59 7.28 3.12
C PHE A 182 -35.52 7.76 4.57
N TYR A 183 -36.61 7.69 5.34
CA TYR A 183 -36.59 8.09 6.74
C TYR A 183 -35.79 7.13 7.63
N MET A 184 -35.69 5.84 7.30
CA MET A 184 -34.88 4.90 8.08
C MET A 184 -33.37 5.23 8.09
N ASN A 185 -32.89 5.95 7.08
CA ASN A 185 -31.49 6.39 6.99
C ASN A 185 -31.14 7.46 8.01
N ILE A 186 -32.13 8.20 8.53
CA ILE A 186 -31.94 9.31 9.47
C ILE A 186 -31.54 8.81 10.86
N PRO A 187 -32.29 7.92 11.53
CA PRO A 187 -31.87 7.38 12.83
C PRO A 187 -30.57 6.58 12.69
N ALA A 188 -30.39 5.83 11.59
CA ALA A 188 -29.15 5.10 11.35
C ALA A 188 -27.95 6.04 11.21
N GLY A 189 -28.09 7.11 10.41
CA GLY A 189 -27.05 8.12 10.25
C GLY A 189 -26.74 8.86 11.54
N PHE A 190 -27.76 9.22 12.33
CA PHE A 190 -27.55 9.82 13.65
C PHE A 190 -26.77 8.89 14.59
N VAL A 191 -27.17 7.61 14.69
CA VAL A 191 -26.47 6.61 15.51
C VAL A 191 -25.03 6.42 15.05
N CYS A 192 -24.79 6.33 13.73
CA CYS A 192 -23.45 6.17 13.18
C CYS A 192 -22.59 7.41 13.41
N MET A 193 -23.09 8.61 13.12
CA MET A 193 -22.36 9.86 13.37
C MET A 193 -22.06 10.05 14.86
N PHE A 194 -23.04 9.83 15.73
CA PHE A 194 -22.85 9.90 17.18
C PHE A 194 -21.80 8.89 17.65
N SER A 195 -21.89 7.64 17.17
CA SER A 195 -20.92 6.60 17.51
C SER A 195 -19.53 6.91 16.97
N LEU A 196 -19.41 7.48 15.78
CA LEU A 196 -18.13 7.96 15.24
C LEU A 196 -17.59 9.08 16.12
N VAL A 197 -18.35 10.13 16.44
CA VAL A 197 -17.85 11.21 17.31
C VAL A 197 -17.42 10.71 18.69
N MET A 198 -18.16 9.77 19.29
CA MET A 198 -17.87 9.24 20.63
C MET A 198 -16.73 8.22 20.65
N LEU A 199 -16.67 7.34 19.65
CA LEU A 199 -15.74 6.21 19.64
C LEU A 199 -14.51 6.49 18.79
N TRP A 200 -14.53 7.44 17.86
CA TRP A 200 -13.40 7.71 16.98
C TRP A 200 -12.17 8.07 17.80
N PRO A 201 -11.00 7.49 17.50
CA PRO A 201 -9.80 7.84 18.22
C PRO A 201 -9.35 9.22 17.77
N GLN A 202 -9.22 10.19 18.67
CA GLN A 202 -8.85 11.59 18.30
C GLN A 202 -7.46 11.73 17.66
N GLU A 203 -6.72 10.64 17.59
CA GLU A 203 -5.38 10.51 17.05
C GLU A 203 -5.37 9.90 15.63
N PHE A 204 -6.50 9.33 15.19
CA PHE A 204 -6.65 8.71 13.87
C PHE A 204 -7.12 9.76 12.85
N GLY A 205 -6.25 10.08 11.88
CA GLY A 205 -6.60 10.93 10.74
C GLY A 205 -6.67 12.42 11.07
N LYS A 206 -5.73 12.95 11.86
CA LYS A 206 -5.51 14.40 11.90
C LYS A 206 -5.02 14.85 10.53
N ALA A 207 -5.69 15.85 9.95
CA ALA A 207 -5.25 16.56 8.77
C ALA A 207 -3.83 17.10 8.98
N ILE A 208 -2.86 16.50 8.32
CA ILE A 208 -1.50 17.02 8.25
C ILE A 208 -1.34 17.38 6.78
N HIS A 209 -1.17 18.67 6.47
CA HIS A 209 -0.31 19.20 5.40
C HIS A 209 -0.80 20.54 4.80
N PRO A 210 0.16 21.41 4.41
CA PRO A 210 -0.09 22.70 3.77
C PRO A 210 -0.74 22.56 2.38
N TRP A 211 -1.32 23.65 1.88
CA TRP A 211 -2.00 23.83 0.58
C TRP A 211 -1.33 23.14 -0.63
N ARG A 212 -0.02 22.85 -0.57
CA ARG A 212 0.74 22.19 -1.63
C ARG A 212 0.33 20.72 -1.88
N GLU A 213 -0.03 19.95 -0.86
CA GLU A 213 -0.49 18.55 -1.02
C GLU A 213 -1.89 18.49 -1.63
N PHE A 214 -2.75 19.49 -1.35
CA PHE A 214 -4.07 19.62 -1.97
C PHE A 214 -3.97 19.71 -3.51
N TRP A 215 -2.96 20.41 -4.04
CA TRP A 215 -2.72 20.51 -5.48
C TRP A 215 -2.10 19.27 -6.13
N ARG A 216 -1.74 18.23 -5.36
CA ARG A 216 -1.36 16.92 -5.92
C ARG A 216 -2.56 16.08 -6.34
N ILE A 217 -3.78 16.46 -5.93
CA ILE A 217 -5.01 15.80 -6.35
C ILE A 217 -5.28 16.10 -7.83
N ASP A 218 -5.53 15.06 -8.63
CA ASP A 218 -5.94 15.20 -10.02
C ASP A 218 -7.41 15.66 -10.14
N PHE A 219 -7.67 16.93 -9.82
CA PHE A 219 -9.00 17.54 -9.95
C PHE A 219 -9.46 17.59 -11.41
N ILE A 220 -8.54 17.81 -12.35
CA ILE A 220 -8.84 17.93 -13.78
C ILE A 220 -9.31 16.58 -14.32
N GLY A 221 -8.56 15.51 -14.04
CA GLY A 221 -8.94 14.15 -14.39
C GLY A 221 -10.26 13.73 -13.77
N ASN A 222 -10.48 14.06 -12.48
CA ASN A 222 -11.75 13.80 -11.81
C ASN A 222 -12.92 14.54 -12.49
N VAL A 223 -12.80 15.82 -12.79
CA VAL A 223 -13.87 16.57 -13.47
C VAL A 223 -14.18 15.95 -14.84
N PHE A 224 -13.16 15.58 -15.62
CA PHE A 224 -13.39 14.97 -16.94
C PHE A 224 -14.06 13.60 -16.86
N ILE A 225 -13.63 12.71 -15.96
CA ILE A 225 -14.24 11.37 -15.85
C ILE A 225 -15.68 11.45 -15.33
N VAL A 226 -15.95 12.34 -14.36
CA VAL A 226 -17.30 12.56 -13.85
C VAL A 226 -18.20 13.13 -14.94
N ALA A 227 -17.76 14.19 -15.61
CA ALA A 227 -18.52 14.80 -16.70
C ALA A 227 -18.77 13.80 -17.84
N ALA A 228 -17.76 13.01 -18.20
CA ALA A 228 -17.86 11.99 -19.25
C ALA A 228 -18.95 10.96 -18.92
N CYS A 229 -18.90 10.35 -17.73
CA CYS A 229 -19.89 9.37 -17.29
C CYS A 229 -21.29 9.96 -17.11
N VAL A 230 -21.39 11.13 -16.46
CA VAL A 230 -22.66 11.80 -16.18
C VAL A 230 -23.39 12.17 -17.46
N LEU A 231 -22.71 12.86 -18.38
CA LEU A 231 -23.32 13.32 -19.62
C LEU A 231 -23.66 12.16 -20.56
N MET A 232 -22.87 11.08 -20.55
CA MET A 232 -23.17 9.87 -21.32
C MET A 232 -24.49 9.25 -20.87
N VAL A 233 -24.62 8.96 -19.57
CA VAL A 233 -25.83 8.34 -19.02
C VAL A 233 -27.01 9.29 -19.14
N TYR A 234 -26.82 10.59 -18.88
CA TYR A 234 -27.88 11.60 -19.01
C TYR A 234 -28.41 11.73 -20.43
N SER A 235 -27.54 11.88 -21.43
CA SER A 235 -27.97 12.02 -22.82
C SER A 235 -28.74 10.79 -23.30
N LEU A 236 -28.22 9.59 -23.02
CA LEU A 236 -28.89 8.33 -23.36
C LEU A 236 -30.22 8.17 -22.62
N GLN A 237 -30.28 8.55 -21.34
CA GLN A 237 -31.50 8.45 -20.55
C GLN A 237 -32.58 9.42 -21.03
N GLN A 238 -32.23 10.67 -21.32
CA GLN A 238 -33.19 11.66 -21.84
C GLN A 238 -33.72 11.32 -23.23
N ALA A 239 -32.88 10.69 -24.06
CA ALA A 239 -33.34 10.15 -25.34
C ALA A 239 -34.23 8.90 -25.13
N GLY A 240 -33.89 8.05 -24.16
CA GLY A 240 -34.65 6.86 -23.79
C GLY A 240 -36.01 7.16 -23.18
N THR A 241 -36.15 8.24 -22.42
CA THR A 241 -37.44 8.76 -21.96
C THR A 241 -38.21 9.48 -23.08
N MET A 242 -37.70 9.56 -24.31
CA MET A 242 -38.32 10.29 -25.43
C MET A 242 -38.54 11.79 -25.16
N THR A 243 -37.87 12.35 -24.14
CA THR A 243 -37.88 13.79 -23.87
C THR A 243 -37.10 14.54 -24.94
N PHE A 244 -35.99 13.95 -25.40
CA PHE A 244 -35.22 14.41 -26.54
C PHE A 244 -35.30 13.41 -27.69
N ALA A 245 -35.46 13.90 -28.92
CA ALA A 245 -35.29 13.05 -30.09
C ALA A 245 -33.82 12.64 -30.22
N TRP A 246 -33.55 11.43 -30.73
CA TRP A 246 -32.18 10.97 -31.00
C TRP A 246 -31.41 11.86 -31.99
N THR A 247 -32.10 12.69 -32.76
CA THR A 247 -31.54 13.68 -33.70
C THR A 247 -31.53 15.10 -33.15
N SER A 248 -32.01 15.33 -31.92
CA SER A 248 -32.12 16.66 -31.35
C SER A 248 -30.73 17.25 -31.06
N VAL A 249 -30.66 18.58 -31.08
CA VAL A 249 -29.41 19.31 -30.81
C VAL A 249 -28.95 19.06 -29.38
N GLU A 250 -29.89 18.95 -28.44
CA GLU A 250 -29.63 18.69 -27.02
C GLU A 250 -28.96 17.33 -26.80
N PHE A 251 -29.50 16.26 -27.42
CA PHE A 251 -28.88 14.93 -27.35
C PHE A 251 -27.50 14.92 -28.00
N LEU A 252 -27.38 15.40 -29.24
CA LEU A 252 -26.11 15.40 -29.97
C LEU A 252 -25.04 16.24 -29.25
N ALA A 253 -25.41 17.40 -28.71
CA ALA A 253 -24.48 18.26 -27.97
C ALA A 253 -24.00 17.58 -26.68
N THR A 254 -24.92 17.09 -25.84
CA THR A 254 -24.57 16.48 -24.55
C THR A 254 -23.77 15.18 -24.73
N PHE A 255 -24.14 14.34 -25.70
CA PHE A 255 -23.39 13.12 -26.02
C PHE A 255 -22.01 13.43 -26.62
N THR A 256 -21.91 14.41 -27.53
CA THR A 256 -20.61 14.81 -28.10
C THR A 256 -19.69 15.39 -27.02
N ILE A 257 -20.21 16.21 -26.10
CA ILE A 257 -19.43 16.72 -24.96
C ILE A 257 -18.93 15.56 -24.10
N SER A 258 -19.76 14.54 -23.83
CA SER A 258 -19.32 13.35 -23.11
C SER A 258 -18.15 12.64 -23.80
N VAL A 259 -18.23 12.42 -25.12
CA VAL A 259 -17.16 11.80 -25.91
C VAL A 259 -15.87 12.63 -25.85
N VAL A 260 -16.00 13.96 -25.94
CA VAL A 260 -14.87 14.88 -25.80
C VAL A 260 -14.26 14.79 -24.39
N CYS A 261 -15.07 14.74 -23.33
CA CYS A 261 -14.59 14.57 -21.96
C CYS A 261 -13.85 13.24 -21.77
N TRP A 262 -14.32 12.14 -22.36
CA TRP A 262 -13.58 10.87 -22.36
C TRP A 262 -12.23 10.98 -23.05
N ALA A 263 -12.18 11.62 -24.22
CA ALA A 263 -10.93 11.84 -24.95
C ALA A 263 -9.95 12.73 -24.16
N LEU A 264 -10.44 13.81 -23.57
CA LEU A 264 -9.66 14.73 -22.75
C LEU A 264 -9.17 14.06 -21.46
N PHE A 265 -9.98 13.21 -20.82
CA PHE A 265 -9.57 12.41 -19.67
C PHE A 265 -8.36 11.55 -20.01
N TRP A 266 -8.44 10.73 -21.07
CA TRP A 266 -7.34 9.85 -21.46
C TRP A 266 -6.10 10.63 -21.93
N ALA A 267 -6.30 11.71 -22.68
CA ALA A 267 -5.20 12.61 -23.06
C ALA A 267 -4.50 13.19 -21.82
N TRP A 268 -5.27 13.63 -20.83
CA TRP A 268 -4.73 14.15 -19.57
C TRP A 268 -3.94 13.10 -18.78
N GLN A 269 -4.46 11.87 -18.65
CA GLN A 269 -3.74 10.78 -17.98
C GLN A 269 -2.42 10.43 -18.70
N LEU A 270 -2.40 10.48 -20.04
CA LEU A 270 -1.18 10.26 -20.84
C LEU A 270 -0.17 11.41 -20.68
N ILE A 271 -0.65 12.65 -20.62
CA ILE A 271 0.18 13.84 -20.43
C ILE A 271 0.81 13.83 -19.03
N LEU A 272 0.05 13.47 -17.98
CA LEU A 272 0.55 13.34 -16.60
C LEU A 272 1.72 12.37 -16.47
N LYS A 273 1.79 11.34 -17.32
CA LYS A 273 2.93 10.39 -17.34
C LYS A 273 4.26 11.07 -17.71
N HIS A 274 4.23 12.12 -18.52
CA HIS A 274 5.42 12.78 -19.07
C HIS A 274 5.71 14.15 -18.42
N LEU A 275 4.76 14.71 -17.68
CA LEU A 275 4.96 15.98 -16.99
C LEU A 275 5.76 15.77 -15.70
N PRO A 276 6.74 16.65 -15.38
CA PRO A 276 7.48 16.64 -14.12
C PRO A 276 6.64 17.23 -12.96
N ILE A 277 5.33 17.00 -12.97
CA ILE A 277 4.36 17.55 -12.02
C ILE A 277 3.96 16.45 -11.04
N GLN A 278 3.94 16.74 -9.74
CA GLN A 278 3.65 15.78 -8.66
C GLN A 278 2.15 15.48 -8.47
N VAL A 279 1.36 15.45 -9.55
CA VAL A 279 -0.08 15.14 -9.47
C VAL A 279 -0.27 13.62 -9.54
N GLU A 280 -1.05 13.07 -8.62
CA GLU A 280 -1.36 11.64 -8.60
C GLU A 280 -2.51 11.32 -9.57
N PRO A 281 -2.28 10.52 -10.62
CA PRO A 281 -3.27 10.27 -11.66
C PRO A 281 -4.49 9.52 -11.11
N VAL A 282 -5.70 9.90 -11.57
CA VAL A 282 -6.95 9.18 -11.29
C VAL A 282 -6.88 7.73 -11.77
N PHE A 283 -6.27 7.50 -12.94
CA PHE A 283 -6.07 6.17 -13.49
C PHE A 283 -4.60 5.99 -13.94
N PRO A 284 -3.80 5.17 -13.26
CA PRO A 284 -2.43 4.88 -13.68
C PRO A 284 -2.43 4.20 -15.06
N VAL A 285 -2.00 4.92 -16.10
CA VAL A 285 -2.00 4.44 -17.49
C VAL A 285 -1.26 3.10 -17.65
N ARG A 286 -0.28 2.81 -16.80
CA ARG A 286 0.41 1.51 -16.76
C ARG A 286 -0.53 0.33 -16.65
N LEU A 287 -1.64 0.46 -15.90
CA LEU A 287 -2.64 -0.59 -15.74
C LEU A 287 -3.38 -0.93 -17.05
N VAL A 288 -3.48 0.03 -17.98
CA VAL A 288 -4.10 -0.20 -19.30
C VAL A 288 -3.31 -1.22 -20.12
N TYR A 289 -1.98 -1.27 -19.95
CA TYR A 289 -1.12 -2.19 -20.67
C TYR A 289 -1.13 -3.62 -20.08
N HIS A 290 -1.71 -3.82 -18.89
CA HIS A 290 -1.86 -5.14 -18.30
C HIS A 290 -3.12 -5.82 -18.85
N ARG A 291 -2.92 -6.69 -19.86
CA ARG A 291 -4.02 -7.41 -20.56
C ARG A 291 -5.03 -8.06 -19.61
N VAL A 292 -4.53 -8.71 -18.55
CA VAL A 292 -5.34 -9.52 -17.64
C VAL A 292 -6.21 -8.62 -16.75
N TYR A 293 -5.65 -7.51 -16.27
CA TYR A 293 -6.38 -6.51 -15.51
C TYR A 293 -7.46 -5.85 -16.36
N MET A 294 -7.13 -5.38 -17.57
CA MET A 294 -8.11 -4.72 -18.44
C MET A 294 -9.23 -5.67 -18.90
N ALA A 295 -8.91 -6.94 -19.20
CA ALA A 295 -9.92 -7.94 -19.50
C ALA A 295 -10.91 -8.12 -18.33
N ALA A 296 -10.42 -8.13 -17.09
CA ALA A 296 -11.28 -8.21 -15.91
C ALA A 296 -12.09 -6.94 -15.65
N VAL A 297 -11.53 -5.75 -15.92
CA VAL A 297 -12.28 -4.47 -15.90
C VAL A 297 -13.46 -4.52 -16.87
N ILE A 298 -13.24 -5.00 -18.10
CA ILE A 298 -14.30 -5.15 -19.11
C ILE A 298 -15.33 -6.19 -18.67
N SER A 299 -14.90 -7.37 -18.20
CA SER A 299 -15.82 -8.39 -17.67
C SER A 299 -16.66 -7.87 -16.50
N MET A 300 -16.07 -7.06 -15.61
CA MET A 300 -16.77 -6.45 -14.48
C MET A 300 -17.80 -5.40 -14.92
N PHE A 301 -17.48 -4.59 -15.94
CA PHE A 301 -18.44 -3.66 -16.55
C PHE A 301 -19.64 -4.40 -17.16
N LEU A 302 -19.40 -5.44 -17.97
CA LEU A 302 -20.45 -6.19 -18.67
C LEU A 302 -21.30 -7.03 -17.69
N SER A 303 -20.69 -7.57 -16.63
CA SER A 303 -21.43 -8.24 -15.56
C SER A 303 -22.25 -7.25 -14.73
N GLY A 304 -21.70 -6.06 -14.44
CA GLY A 304 -22.40 -4.96 -13.78
C GLY A 304 -23.63 -4.47 -14.57
N TYR A 305 -23.51 -4.37 -15.89
CA TYR A 305 -24.62 -4.11 -16.82
C TYR A 305 -25.78 -5.06 -16.58
N CYS A 306 -25.52 -6.37 -16.67
CA CYS A 306 -26.58 -7.38 -16.58
C CYS A 306 -27.16 -7.43 -15.17
N TYR A 307 -26.30 -7.39 -14.14
CA TYR A 307 -26.69 -7.55 -12.76
C TYR A 307 -27.60 -6.44 -12.26
N LEU A 308 -27.19 -5.17 -12.42
CA LEU A 308 -27.96 -4.04 -11.89
C LEU A 308 -29.23 -3.81 -12.72
N ALA A 309 -29.19 -4.07 -14.03
CA ALA A 309 -30.39 -4.02 -14.85
C ALA A 309 -31.41 -5.07 -14.40
N LEU A 310 -31.01 -6.33 -14.19
CA LEU A 310 -31.89 -7.40 -13.68
C LEU A 310 -32.44 -7.13 -12.28
N ILE A 311 -31.65 -6.54 -11.39
CA ILE A 311 -32.11 -6.18 -10.04
C ILE A 311 -33.31 -5.22 -10.09
N ILE A 312 -33.38 -4.34 -11.09
CA ILE A 312 -34.50 -3.42 -11.25
C ILE A 312 -35.64 -4.06 -12.06
N THR A 313 -35.33 -4.68 -13.20
CA THR A 313 -36.35 -5.14 -14.15
C THR A 313 -37.10 -6.39 -13.69
N LEU A 314 -36.47 -7.27 -12.90
CA LEU A 314 -37.16 -8.47 -12.39
C LEU A 314 -38.28 -8.13 -11.40
N PRO A 315 -38.06 -7.33 -10.34
CA PRO A 315 -39.14 -6.87 -9.47
C PRO A 315 -40.23 -6.11 -10.20
N GLU A 316 -39.87 -5.34 -11.22
CA GLU A 316 -40.82 -4.62 -12.05
C GLU A 316 -41.73 -5.59 -12.83
N ARG A 317 -41.15 -6.60 -13.48
CA ARG A 317 -41.93 -7.66 -14.15
C ARG A 317 -42.85 -8.38 -13.16
N PHE A 318 -42.34 -8.71 -11.98
CA PHE A 318 -43.14 -9.39 -10.96
C PHE A 318 -44.35 -8.55 -10.52
N GLN A 319 -44.18 -7.24 -10.38
CA GLN A 319 -45.27 -6.36 -9.97
C GLN A 319 -46.25 -6.06 -11.10
N ILE A 320 -45.76 -5.76 -12.32
CA ILE A 320 -46.60 -5.31 -13.44
C ILE A 320 -47.27 -6.50 -14.16
N VAL A 321 -46.52 -7.56 -14.44
CA VAL A 321 -47.00 -8.72 -15.22
C VAL A 321 -47.58 -9.80 -14.31
N ASN A 322 -46.85 -10.17 -13.26
CA ASN A 322 -47.26 -11.26 -12.36
C ASN A 322 -48.22 -10.83 -11.25
N GLY A 323 -48.39 -9.52 -11.02
CA GLY A 323 -49.28 -8.98 -9.99
C GLY A 323 -48.78 -9.20 -8.56
N ASP A 324 -47.49 -9.44 -8.36
CA ASP A 324 -46.90 -9.60 -7.04
C ASP A 324 -46.94 -8.28 -6.27
N SER A 325 -47.10 -8.36 -4.94
CA SER A 325 -46.84 -7.21 -4.08
C SER A 325 -45.35 -6.85 -4.09
N ALA A 326 -45.00 -5.60 -3.78
CA ALA A 326 -43.60 -5.15 -3.73
C ALA A 326 -42.71 -6.02 -2.81
N LEU A 327 -43.26 -6.50 -1.68
CA LEU A 327 -42.58 -7.44 -0.79
C LEU A 327 -42.33 -8.79 -1.48
N MET A 328 -43.34 -9.37 -2.13
CA MET A 328 -43.21 -10.66 -2.81
C MET A 328 -42.24 -10.59 -3.99
N ALA A 329 -42.26 -9.49 -4.75
CA ALA A 329 -41.27 -9.24 -5.80
C ALA A 329 -39.83 -9.22 -5.26
N GLY A 330 -39.62 -8.65 -4.06
CA GLY A 330 -38.34 -8.70 -3.35
C GLY A 330 -37.97 -10.12 -2.89
N VAL A 331 -38.93 -10.89 -2.36
CA VAL A 331 -38.73 -12.29 -1.97
C VAL A 331 -38.37 -13.16 -3.17
N HIS A 332 -39.03 -12.97 -4.31
CA HIS A 332 -38.77 -13.66 -5.57
C HIS A 332 -37.41 -13.33 -6.18
N LEU A 333 -36.76 -12.25 -5.75
CA LEU A 333 -35.40 -11.89 -6.16
C LEU A 333 -34.32 -12.61 -5.31
N LEU A 334 -34.67 -13.18 -4.15
CA LEU A 334 -33.72 -13.82 -3.25
C LEU A 334 -32.89 -14.96 -3.85
N PRO A 335 -33.41 -15.82 -4.74
CA PRO A 335 -32.60 -16.86 -5.37
C PRO A 335 -31.38 -16.29 -6.10
N MET A 336 -31.56 -15.19 -6.84
CA MET A 336 -30.46 -14.49 -7.52
C MET A 336 -29.46 -13.90 -6.53
N LEU A 337 -29.94 -13.17 -5.52
CA LEU A 337 -29.10 -12.45 -4.56
C LEU A 337 -28.33 -13.41 -3.66
N GLY A 338 -29.00 -14.47 -3.18
CA GLY A 338 -28.40 -15.54 -2.40
C GLY A 338 -27.36 -16.33 -3.21
N ALA A 339 -27.64 -16.64 -4.47
CA ALA A 339 -26.67 -17.28 -5.36
C ALA A 339 -25.46 -16.38 -5.63
N THR A 340 -25.65 -15.07 -5.73
CA THR A 340 -24.56 -14.09 -5.86
C THR A 340 -23.66 -14.07 -4.62
N ALA A 341 -24.24 -14.09 -3.43
CA ALA A 341 -23.47 -14.20 -2.18
C ALA A 341 -22.70 -15.53 -2.13
N MET A 342 -23.36 -16.64 -2.46
CA MET A 342 -22.75 -17.97 -2.49
C MET A 342 -21.62 -18.09 -3.51
N GLY A 343 -21.82 -17.57 -4.73
CA GLY A 343 -20.80 -17.53 -5.78
C GLY A 343 -19.56 -16.76 -5.34
N SER A 344 -19.73 -15.65 -4.62
CA SER A 344 -18.61 -14.87 -4.08
C SER A 344 -17.78 -15.68 -3.07
N ILE A 345 -18.44 -16.45 -2.20
CA ILE A 345 -17.79 -17.36 -1.23
C ILE A 345 -17.05 -18.49 -1.97
N ILE A 346 -17.70 -19.11 -2.96
CA ILE A 346 -17.11 -20.22 -3.74
C ILE A 346 -15.87 -19.75 -4.49
N ALA A 347 -15.91 -18.59 -5.15
CA ALA A 347 -14.76 -18.03 -5.86
C ALA A 347 -13.57 -17.74 -4.93
N GLY A 348 -13.84 -17.19 -3.74
CA GLY A 348 -12.83 -16.96 -2.72
C GLY A 348 -12.21 -18.27 -2.21
N ALA A 349 -13.03 -19.31 -2.00
CA ALA A 349 -12.56 -20.62 -1.58
C ALA A 349 -11.72 -21.32 -2.67
N PHE A 350 -12.15 -21.29 -3.93
CA PHE A 350 -11.43 -21.86 -5.08
C PHE A 350 -10.08 -21.19 -5.35
N SER A 351 -9.99 -19.91 -5.01
CA SER A 351 -8.78 -19.09 -5.19
C SER A 351 -7.96 -18.97 -3.91
N LYS A 352 -8.26 -19.73 -2.84
CA LYS A 352 -7.56 -19.59 -1.54
C LYS A 352 -6.12 -20.08 -1.54
N ARG A 353 -5.83 -21.17 -2.27
CA ARG A 353 -4.51 -21.85 -2.27
C ARG A 353 -3.75 -21.75 -3.60
N LYS A 354 -4.47 -21.45 -4.70
CA LYS A 354 -3.91 -21.36 -6.05
C LYS A 354 -4.57 -20.19 -6.75
N ASN A 355 -3.80 -19.46 -7.56
CA ASN A 355 -4.35 -18.39 -8.39
C ASN A 355 -5.21 -18.98 -9.52
N ASN A 356 -6.48 -19.23 -9.22
CA ASN A 356 -7.48 -19.74 -10.17
C ASN A 356 -8.41 -18.63 -10.69
N THR A 357 -8.09 -17.36 -10.42
CA THR A 357 -9.00 -16.22 -10.66
C THR A 357 -9.49 -16.13 -12.10
N SER A 358 -8.61 -16.32 -13.10
CA SER A 358 -8.99 -16.32 -14.52
C SER A 358 -9.93 -17.47 -14.89
N ARG A 359 -9.70 -18.68 -14.35
CA ARG A 359 -10.57 -19.84 -14.60
C ARG A 359 -11.95 -19.62 -14.02
N THR A 360 -11.99 -19.05 -12.81
CA THR A 360 -13.24 -18.71 -12.13
C THR A 360 -13.99 -17.62 -12.90
N LEU A 361 -13.32 -16.60 -13.46
CA LEU A 361 -13.95 -15.57 -14.30
C LEU A 361 -14.56 -16.13 -15.58
N VAL A 362 -13.88 -17.04 -16.27
CA VAL A 362 -14.43 -17.69 -17.47
C VAL A 362 -15.65 -18.55 -17.11
N GLY A 363 -15.54 -19.36 -16.05
CA GLY A 363 -16.68 -20.15 -15.56
C GLY A 363 -17.86 -19.27 -15.12
N ALA A 364 -17.57 -18.15 -14.46
CA ALA A 364 -18.55 -17.16 -14.04
C ALA A 364 -19.33 -16.55 -15.21
N ALA A 365 -18.64 -16.25 -16.31
CA ALA A 365 -19.27 -15.75 -17.52
C ALA A 365 -20.15 -16.81 -18.19
N CYS A 366 -19.73 -18.09 -18.20
CA CYS A 366 -20.58 -19.19 -18.68
C CYS A 366 -21.89 -19.28 -17.90
N PHE A 367 -21.83 -19.21 -16.56
CA PHE A 367 -23.03 -19.22 -15.72
C PHE A 367 -23.96 -18.04 -16.03
N GLN A 368 -23.43 -16.84 -16.26
CA GLN A 368 -24.24 -15.68 -16.64
C GLN A 368 -24.92 -15.85 -18.00
N VAL A 369 -24.19 -16.34 -19.01
CA VAL A 369 -24.74 -16.61 -20.35
C VAL A 369 -25.85 -17.66 -20.27
N ILE A 370 -25.63 -18.77 -19.55
CA ILE A 370 -26.63 -19.83 -19.38
C ILE A 370 -27.86 -19.29 -18.63
N GLY A 371 -27.65 -18.59 -17.51
CA GLY A 371 -28.76 -18.05 -16.72
C GLY A 371 -29.64 -17.08 -17.51
N LEU A 372 -29.02 -16.15 -18.24
CA LEU A 372 -29.74 -15.20 -19.10
C LEU A 372 -30.40 -15.89 -20.31
N GLY A 373 -29.71 -16.84 -20.95
CA GLY A 373 -30.26 -17.60 -22.08
C GLY A 373 -31.40 -18.53 -21.69
N LEU A 374 -31.47 -18.95 -20.42
CA LEU A 374 -32.64 -19.65 -19.90
C LEU A 374 -33.77 -18.65 -19.55
N LEU A 375 -33.44 -17.45 -19.05
CA LEU A 375 -34.44 -16.42 -18.79
C LEU A 375 -35.14 -15.93 -20.08
N THR A 376 -34.52 -16.05 -21.26
CA THR A 376 -35.19 -15.68 -22.53
C THR A 376 -36.38 -16.59 -22.88
N THR A 377 -36.53 -17.76 -22.23
CA THR A 377 -37.69 -18.66 -22.44
C THR A 377 -38.97 -18.16 -21.76
N PHE A 378 -38.92 -17.04 -21.04
CA PHE A 378 -40.08 -16.37 -20.44
C PHE A 378 -40.63 -15.33 -21.42
N ASP A 379 -41.27 -15.80 -22.48
CA ASP A 379 -41.86 -15.00 -23.57
C ASP A 379 -43.28 -14.51 -23.27
N HIS A 380 -44.05 -15.31 -22.54
CA HIS A 380 -45.47 -15.04 -22.28
C HIS A 380 -45.75 -14.53 -20.87
N SER A 381 -46.81 -13.72 -20.74
CA SER A 381 -47.32 -13.24 -19.44
C SER A 381 -47.77 -14.38 -18.51
N SER A 382 -48.16 -15.52 -19.08
CA SER A 382 -48.61 -16.74 -18.38
C SER A 382 -47.50 -17.73 -18.03
N SER A 383 -46.22 -17.45 -18.36
CA SER A 383 -45.12 -18.37 -18.08
C SER A 383 -45.00 -18.67 -16.58
N PRO A 384 -44.84 -19.95 -16.18
CA PRO A 384 -44.81 -20.34 -14.78
C PRO A 384 -43.58 -19.78 -14.07
N VAL A 385 -43.75 -19.15 -12.90
CA VAL A 385 -42.68 -18.45 -12.17
C VAL A 385 -41.61 -19.42 -11.59
N VAL A 386 -41.97 -20.69 -11.35
CA VAL A 386 -41.10 -21.65 -10.63
C VAL A 386 -39.73 -21.91 -11.30
N PRO A 387 -39.63 -22.18 -12.62
CA PRO A 387 -38.33 -22.36 -13.29
C PRO A 387 -37.46 -21.08 -13.26
N GLN A 388 -38.09 -19.91 -13.15
CA GLN A 388 -37.40 -18.62 -13.15
C GLN A 388 -36.42 -18.51 -11.98
N PHE A 389 -36.78 -19.05 -10.81
CA PHE A 389 -35.91 -19.07 -9.63
C PHE A 389 -34.63 -19.87 -9.88
N GLY A 390 -34.72 -20.98 -10.61
CA GLY A 390 -33.55 -21.77 -11.00
C GLY A 390 -32.63 -20.99 -11.93
N TYR A 391 -33.20 -20.32 -12.94
CA TYR A 391 -32.41 -19.57 -13.93
C TYR A 391 -31.74 -18.33 -13.32
N GLN A 392 -32.46 -17.62 -12.45
CA GLN A 392 -31.93 -16.53 -11.64
C GLN A 392 -30.81 -16.98 -10.70
N THR A 393 -30.92 -18.17 -10.12
CA THR A 393 -29.87 -18.76 -9.27
C THR A 393 -28.60 -19.00 -10.08
N ILE A 394 -28.73 -19.58 -11.28
CA ILE A 394 -27.59 -19.82 -12.20
C ILE A 394 -26.91 -18.50 -12.56
N PHE A 395 -27.68 -17.50 -12.96
CA PHE A 395 -27.16 -16.17 -13.28
C PHE A 395 -26.45 -15.53 -12.07
N GLY A 396 -27.12 -15.50 -10.91
CA GLY A 396 -26.59 -14.93 -9.68
C GLY A 396 -25.28 -15.58 -9.25
N LEU A 397 -25.18 -16.90 -9.34
CA LEU A 397 -23.93 -17.63 -9.05
C LEU A 397 -22.77 -17.11 -9.91
N GLY A 398 -23.00 -16.92 -11.21
CA GLY A 398 -22.02 -16.36 -12.13
C GLY A 398 -21.61 -14.92 -11.79
N VAL A 399 -22.55 -14.07 -11.37
CA VAL A 399 -22.23 -12.70 -10.92
C VAL A 399 -21.35 -12.73 -9.67
N GLY A 400 -21.70 -13.56 -8.68
CA GLY A 400 -20.95 -13.70 -7.44
C GLY A 400 -19.51 -14.17 -7.67
N LEU A 401 -19.36 -15.18 -8.53
CA LEU A 401 -18.04 -15.67 -8.93
C LEU A 401 -17.20 -14.58 -9.60
N THR A 402 -17.84 -13.71 -10.41
CA THR A 402 -17.17 -12.57 -11.07
C THR A 402 -16.66 -11.55 -10.06
N PHE A 403 -17.52 -11.09 -9.15
CA PHE A 403 -17.17 -10.03 -8.20
C PHE A 403 -15.97 -10.41 -7.32
N SER A 404 -16.01 -11.62 -6.75
CA SER A 404 -14.94 -12.11 -5.87
C SER A 404 -13.64 -12.36 -6.65
N SER A 405 -13.72 -13.03 -7.81
CA SER A 405 -12.53 -13.34 -8.60
C SER A 405 -11.85 -12.10 -9.17
N ALA A 406 -12.62 -11.11 -9.63
CA ALA A 406 -12.08 -9.87 -10.18
C ALA A 406 -11.45 -8.98 -9.10
N THR A 407 -12.02 -8.99 -7.88
CA THR A 407 -11.43 -8.33 -6.70
C THR A 407 -10.08 -8.95 -6.33
N ILE A 408 -10.01 -10.29 -6.26
CA ILE A 408 -8.75 -11.00 -5.97
C ILE A 408 -7.72 -10.77 -7.08
N LEU A 409 -8.13 -10.87 -8.35
CA LEU A 409 -7.26 -10.63 -9.50
C LEU A 409 -6.66 -9.23 -9.48
N THR A 410 -7.45 -8.22 -9.10
CA THR A 410 -6.95 -6.84 -8.99
C THR A 410 -5.88 -6.69 -7.91
N LYS A 411 -6.00 -7.44 -6.79
CA LYS A 411 -4.94 -7.51 -5.78
C LYS A 411 -3.65 -8.11 -6.34
N ILE A 412 -3.77 -9.12 -7.21
CA ILE A 412 -2.63 -9.80 -7.82
C ILE A 412 -1.93 -8.91 -8.86
N GLN A 413 -2.72 -8.25 -9.73
CA GLN A 413 -2.20 -7.52 -10.89
C GLN A 413 -1.77 -6.08 -10.57
N ALA A 414 -2.35 -5.46 -9.52
CA ALA A 414 -2.00 -4.11 -9.07
C ALA A 414 -1.47 -4.17 -7.62
N SER A 415 -0.16 -4.42 -7.48
CA SER A 415 0.53 -4.47 -6.18
C SER A 415 1.24 -3.14 -5.84
N GLY A 416 1.42 -2.87 -4.55
CA GLY A 416 2.06 -1.63 -4.07
C GLY A 416 1.14 -0.39 -4.17
N LYS A 417 1.65 0.70 -4.75
CA LYS A 417 0.99 2.03 -4.73
C LYS A 417 -0.32 2.11 -5.53
N ASP A 418 -0.57 1.21 -6.48
CA ASP A 418 -1.76 1.26 -7.34
C ASP A 418 -2.97 0.50 -6.82
N HIS A 419 -2.80 -0.31 -5.78
CA HIS A 419 -3.81 -1.27 -5.35
C HIS A 419 -5.16 -0.62 -5.06
N ALA A 420 -5.16 0.46 -4.27
CA ALA A 420 -6.38 1.16 -3.87
C ALA A 420 -7.10 1.79 -5.08
N VAL A 421 -6.36 2.38 -6.01
CA VAL A 421 -6.92 2.98 -7.23
C VAL A 421 -7.51 1.91 -8.14
N ALA A 422 -6.78 0.81 -8.35
CA ALA A 422 -7.21 -0.30 -9.20
C ALA A 422 -8.48 -0.98 -8.65
N GLN A 423 -8.60 -1.13 -7.33
CA GLN A 423 -9.83 -1.63 -6.68
C GLN A 423 -10.99 -0.65 -6.81
N GLY A 424 -10.73 0.65 -6.64
CA GLY A 424 -11.71 1.71 -6.87
C GLY A 424 -12.29 1.64 -8.28
N VAL A 425 -11.44 1.48 -9.30
CA VAL A 425 -11.88 1.30 -10.70
C VAL A 425 -12.83 0.12 -10.83
N MET A 426 -12.52 -1.06 -10.27
CA MET A 426 -13.37 -2.25 -10.36
C MET A 426 -14.77 -2.05 -9.78
N ALA A 427 -14.85 -1.38 -8.63
CA ALA A 427 -16.13 -1.04 -8.02
C ALA A 427 -16.94 -0.07 -8.89
N GLN A 428 -16.28 0.92 -9.46
CA GLN A 428 -16.91 2.00 -10.23
C GLN A 428 -17.35 1.57 -11.63
N VAL A 429 -16.54 0.81 -12.36
CA VAL A 429 -16.92 0.30 -13.69
C VAL A 429 -18.12 -0.64 -13.64
N ARG A 430 -18.30 -1.37 -12.54
CA ARG A 430 -19.51 -2.17 -12.30
C ARG A 430 -20.77 -1.30 -12.22
N VAL A 431 -20.71 -0.20 -11.45
CA VAL A 431 -21.83 0.74 -11.29
C VAL A 431 -22.11 1.47 -12.60
N LEU A 432 -21.06 1.90 -13.32
CA LEU A 432 -21.20 2.50 -14.65
C LEU A 432 -21.86 1.54 -15.65
N GLY A 433 -21.42 0.28 -15.67
CA GLY A 433 -22.03 -0.77 -16.50
C GLY A 433 -23.51 -0.92 -16.20
N GLY A 434 -23.88 -0.97 -14.91
CA GLY A 434 -25.27 -1.03 -14.47
C GLY A 434 -26.10 0.19 -14.87
N ALA A 435 -25.54 1.39 -14.78
CA ALA A 435 -26.22 2.62 -15.21
C ALA A 435 -26.52 2.58 -16.71
N VAL A 436 -25.52 2.19 -17.53
CA VAL A 436 -25.72 2.01 -18.99
C VAL A 436 -26.76 0.93 -19.27
N GLY A 437 -26.72 -0.20 -18.55
CA GLY A 437 -27.70 -1.28 -18.70
C GLY A 437 -29.12 -0.85 -18.37
N LEU A 438 -29.30 -0.08 -17.29
CA LEU A 438 -30.61 0.42 -16.90
C LEU A 438 -31.16 1.44 -17.91
N VAL A 439 -30.32 2.31 -18.46
CA VAL A 439 -30.73 3.24 -19.53
C VAL A 439 -31.18 2.48 -20.78
N ILE A 440 -30.45 1.44 -21.20
CA ILE A 440 -30.85 0.64 -22.35
C ILE A 440 -32.16 -0.11 -22.08
N CYS A 441 -32.35 -0.66 -20.88
CA CYS A 441 -33.65 -1.22 -20.48
C CYS A 441 -34.77 -0.18 -20.59
N ASN A 442 -34.54 1.04 -20.09
CA ASN A 442 -35.53 2.12 -20.19
C ASN A 442 -35.85 2.49 -21.66
N VAL A 443 -34.85 2.54 -22.54
CA VAL A 443 -35.05 2.76 -23.99
C VAL A 443 -35.95 1.67 -24.57
N ILE A 444 -35.62 0.40 -24.33
CA ILE A 444 -36.40 -0.74 -24.83
C ILE A 444 -37.83 -0.67 -24.29
N PHE A 445 -37.97 -0.35 -23.01
CA PHE A 445 -39.26 -0.23 -22.35
C PHE A 445 -40.15 0.82 -23.02
N ASN A 446 -39.64 2.03 -23.22
CA ASN A 446 -40.41 3.11 -23.85
C ASN A 446 -40.72 2.84 -25.32
N ILE A 447 -39.83 2.16 -26.07
CA ILE A 447 -40.11 1.75 -27.45
C ILE A 447 -41.35 0.83 -27.50
N HIS A 448 -41.48 -0.11 -26.56
CA HIS A 448 -42.65 -1.00 -26.51
C HIS A 448 -43.91 -0.26 -26.03
N LEU A 449 -43.77 0.70 -25.13
CA LEU A 449 -44.88 1.58 -24.74
C LEU A 449 -45.42 2.42 -25.92
N GLU A 450 -44.58 2.82 -26.87
CA GLU A 450 -45.05 3.54 -28.06
C GLU A 450 -45.93 2.69 -28.99
N VAL A 451 -45.72 1.37 -29.04
CA VAL A 451 -46.58 0.46 -29.82
C VAL A 451 -48.03 0.52 -29.29
N LEU A 452 -48.19 0.52 -27.96
CA LEU A 452 -49.50 0.66 -27.30
C LEU A 452 -50.19 2.00 -27.59
N LYS A 453 -49.44 3.07 -27.90
CA LYS A 453 -50.03 4.38 -28.26
C LYS A 453 -50.79 4.36 -29.60
N GLY A 454 -50.50 3.39 -30.47
CA GLY A 454 -51.24 3.19 -31.72
C GLY A 454 -52.61 2.51 -31.53
N GLU A 455 -52.80 1.82 -30.42
CA GLU A 455 -53.96 0.95 -30.16
C GLU A 455 -54.87 1.50 -29.05
N LEU A 456 -54.34 2.29 -28.12
CA LEU A 456 -55.06 2.88 -26.98
C LEU A 456 -55.54 4.32 -27.22
N SER A 457 -56.60 4.72 -26.49
CA SER A 457 -57.08 6.12 -26.52
C SER A 457 -56.08 7.09 -25.87
N THR A 458 -56.11 8.38 -26.24
CA THR A 458 -55.22 9.40 -25.63
C THR A 458 -55.35 9.51 -24.12
N LYS A 459 -56.51 9.19 -23.55
CA LYS A 459 -56.71 9.14 -22.08
C LYS A 459 -56.03 7.92 -21.45
N ASP A 460 -56.03 6.78 -22.13
CA ASP A 460 -55.43 5.54 -21.65
C ASP A 460 -53.90 5.62 -21.74
N ILE A 461 -53.37 6.32 -22.74
CA ILE A 461 -51.94 6.66 -22.85
C ILE A 461 -51.48 7.56 -21.69
N ASP A 462 -52.25 8.61 -21.39
CA ASP A 462 -51.95 9.50 -20.25
C ASP A 462 -52.03 8.74 -18.91
N ALA A 463 -52.96 7.80 -18.78
CA ALA A 463 -53.04 6.92 -17.60
C ALA A 463 -51.80 6.01 -17.51
N LEU A 464 -51.35 5.44 -18.63
CA LEU A 464 -50.16 4.58 -18.71
C LEU A 464 -48.88 5.33 -18.34
N HIS A 465 -48.73 6.60 -18.76
CA HIS A 465 -47.61 7.46 -18.39
C HIS A 465 -47.58 7.80 -16.88
N ARG A 466 -48.74 7.83 -16.22
CA ARG A 466 -48.84 8.07 -14.77
C ARG A 466 -48.63 6.79 -13.97
N SER A 467 -49.26 5.69 -14.39
CA SER A 467 -49.08 4.37 -13.79
C SER A 467 -49.61 3.25 -14.71
N PRO A 468 -48.78 2.26 -15.06
CA PRO A 468 -49.22 1.04 -15.75
C PRO A 468 -50.30 0.27 -14.98
N LEU A 469 -50.29 0.35 -13.64
CA LEU A 469 -51.26 -0.33 -12.78
C LEU A 469 -52.66 0.29 -12.87
N ALA A 470 -52.79 1.56 -13.29
CA ALA A 470 -54.08 2.24 -13.38
C ALA A 470 -55.01 1.61 -14.42
N LEU A 471 -54.48 0.98 -15.46
CA LEU A 471 -55.26 0.26 -16.47
C LEU A 471 -55.58 -1.18 -16.05
N ILE A 472 -54.72 -1.79 -15.23
CA ILE A 472 -54.85 -3.16 -14.73
C ILE A 472 -55.89 -3.24 -13.60
N ASP A 473 -55.86 -2.29 -12.64
CA ASP A 473 -56.80 -2.26 -11.50
C ASP A 473 -58.26 -1.96 -11.91
N GLN A 474 -58.48 -1.44 -13.12
CA GLN A 474 -59.82 -1.14 -13.63
C GLN A 474 -60.53 -2.35 -14.26
N GLY A 475 -59.89 -3.53 -14.33
CA GLY A 475 -60.47 -4.76 -14.87
C GLY A 475 -60.97 -4.61 -16.31
N ARG A 476 -60.30 -3.75 -17.10
CA ARG A 476 -60.66 -3.46 -18.48
C ARG A 476 -60.26 -4.62 -19.39
N THR A 477 -60.96 -4.76 -20.51
CA THR A 477 -60.75 -5.83 -21.51
C THR A 477 -59.33 -5.83 -22.10
N GLU A 478 -58.62 -4.71 -21.99
CA GLU A 478 -57.27 -4.44 -22.52
C GLU A 478 -56.14 -4.85 -21.54
N GLU A 479 -56.45 -5.34 -20.34
CA GLU A 479 -55.45 -5.70 -19.31
C GLU A 479 -54.43 -6.74 -19.81
N GLN A 480 -54.90 -7.74 -20.55
CA GLN A 480 -54.06 -8.83 -21.07
C GLN A 480 -53.09 -8.33 -22.15
N GLU A 481 -53.55 -7.43 -23.03
CA GLU A 481 -52.72 -6.83 -24.08
C GLU A 481 -51.61 -5.97 -23.48
N VAL A 482 -51.93 -5.17 -22.47
CA VAL A 482 -50.93 -4.37 -21.73
C VAL A 482 -49.87 -5.29 -21.08
N LYS A 483 -50.30 -6.37 -20.42
CA LYS A 483 -49.37 -7.36 -19.81
C LYS A 483 -48.50 -8.08 -20.83
N ASP A 484 -49.03 -8.40 -22.01
CA ASP A 484 -48.30 -9.08 -23.07
C ASP A 484 -47.23 -8.15 -23.71
N VAL A 485 -47.55 -6.87 -23.91
CA VAL A 485 -46.56 -5.88 -24.38
C VAL A 485 -45.44 -5.67 -23.36
N PHE A 486 -45.77 -5.57 -22.07
CA PHE A 486 -44.74 -5.51 -21.02
C PHE A 486 -43.91 -6.80 -20.97
N SER A 487 -44.52 -7.97 -21.10
CA SER A 487 -43.78 -9.24 -21.17
C SER A 487 -42.79 -9.28 -22.33
N ALA A 488 -43.21 -8.85 -23.52
CA ALA A 488 -42.35 -8.77 -24.70
C ALA A 488 -41.18 -7.78 -24.51
N SER A 489 -41.46 -6.63 -23.88
CA SER A 489 -40.45 -5.65 -23.51
C SER A 489 -39.39 -6.25 -22.59
N PHE A 490 -39.80 -6.91 -21.50
CA PHE A 490 -38.88 -7.59 -20.60
C PHE A 490 -38.08 -8.69 -21.32
N GLN A 491 -38.70 -9.46 -22.21
CA GLN A 491 -38.00 -10.48 -22.97
C GLN A 491 -36.89 -9.88 -23.84
N ASN A 492 -37.15 -8.76 -24.52
CA ASN A 492 -36.16 -8.06 -25.32
C ASN A 492 -35.01 -7.48 -24.49
N MET A 493 -35.29 -7.01 -23.27
CA MET A 493 -34.24 -6.63 -22.31
C MET A 493 -33.34 -7.83 -21.98
N ILE A 494 -33.90 -9.00 -21.69
CA ILE A 494 -33.14 -10.22 -21.39
C ILE A 494 -32.30 -10.67 -22.59
N TRP A 495 -32.83 -10.60 -23.81
CA TRP A 495 -32.07 -10.92 -25.02
C TRP A 495 -30.85 -10.02 -25.22
N ILE A 496 -30.98 -8.72 -24.96
CA ILE A 496 -29.85 -7.80 -25.04
C ILE A 496 -28.83 -8.11 -23.95
N MET A 497 -29.28 -8.37 -22.72
CA MET A 497 -28.39 -8.80 -21.64
C MET A 497 -27.67 -10.11 -21.97
N PHE A 498 -28.35 -11.07 -22.61
CA PHE A 498 -27.74 -12.32 -23.05
C PHE A 498 -26.54 -12.06 -23.99
N TRP A 499 -26.71 -11.22 -25.01
CA TRP A 499 -25.60 -10.87 -25.92
C TRP A 499 -24.49 -10.09 -25.23
N VAL A 500 -24.82 -9.21 -24.28
CA VAL A 500 -23.83 -8.53 -23.44
C VAL A 500 -23.05 -9.53 -22.59
N ALA A 501 -23.71 -10.54 -22.02
CA ALA A 501 -23.06 -11.61 -21.28
C ALA A 501 -22.18 -12.50 -22.18
N VAL A 502 -22.57 -12.75 -23.43
CA VAL A 502 -21.71 -13.41 -24.43
C VAL A 502 -20.45 -12.57 -24.69
N GLY A 503 -20.58 -11.26 -24.83
CA GLY A 503 -19.42 -10.34 -24.87
C GLY A 503 -18.57 -10.43 -23.59
N GLY A 504 -19.20 -10.55 -22.43
CA GLY A 504 -18.55 -10.75 -21.13
C GLY A 504 -17.74 -12.05 -21.08
N PHE A 505 -18.27 -13.14 -21.66
CA PHE A 505 -17.56 -14.40 -21.83
C PHE A 505 -16.34 -14.23 -22.72
N VAL A 506 -16.47 -13.60 -23.89
CA VAL A 506 -15.33 -13.33 -24.79
C VAL A 506 -14.26 -12.48 -24.09
N ALA A 507 -14.65 -11.42 -23.37
CA ALA A 507 -13.74 -10.59 -22.60
C ALA A 507 -13.02 -11.39 -21.50
N SER A 508 -13.73 -12.30 -20.82
CA SER A 508 -13.15 -13.14 -19.77
C SER A 508 -12.05 -14.07 -20.28
N LEU A 509 -12.09 -14.51 -21.55
CA LEU A 509 -11.02 -15.30 -22.17
C LEU A 509 -9.71 -14.52 -22.23
N GLY A 510 -9.75 -13.19 -22.33
CA GLY A 510 -8.58 -12.32 -22.27
C GLY A 510 -7.82 -12.38 -20.94
N THR A 511 -8.46 -12.86 -19.87
CA THR A 511 -7.83 -13.07 -18.55
C THR A 511 -7.00 -14.35 -18.47
N TRP A 512 -7.08 -15.24 -19.47
CA TRP A 512 -6.47 -16.56 -19.39
C TRP A 512 -4.94 -16.48 -19.33
N GLU A 513 -4.34 -17.17 -18.35
CA GLU A 513 -2.90 -17.28 -18.14
C GLU A 513 -2.53 -18.77 -18.08
N MET A 514 -1.53 -19.20 -18.87
CA MET A 514 -1.10 -20.62 -18.87
C MET A 514 -0.37 -21.00 -17.57
N ASN A 515 0.45 -20.10 -17.02
CA ASN A 515 1.19 -20.27 -15.77
C ASN A 515 0.91 -19.08 -14.83
N PRO A 516 -0.22 -19.07 -14.11
CA PRO A 516 -0.52 -17.99 -13.17
C PRO A 516 0.39 -18.07 -11.95
N THR A 517 0.90 -16.92 -11.49
CA THR A 517 1.76 -16.82 -10.30
C THR A 517 1.03 -17.39 -9.07
N PRO A 518 1.63 -18.33 -8.31
CA PRO A 518 1.06 -18.85 -7.07
C PRO A 518 0.77 -17.73 -6.06
N LEU A 519 -0.37 -17.82 -5.38
CA LEU A 519 -0.73 -16.86 -4.34
C LEU A 519 0.23 -16.92 -3.14
N ASP A 520 0.78 -18.10 -2.85
CA ASP A 520 1.75 -18.30 -1.77
C ASP A 520 3.05 -17.53 -2.06
N GLU A 521 3.53 -17.50 -3.32
CA GLU A 521 4.70 -16.70 -3.71
C GLU A 521 4.42 -15.18 -3.64
N ILE A 522 3.18 -14.76 -3.89
CA ILE A 522 2.77 -13.34 -3.80
C ILE A 522 2.60 -12.92 -2.33
N ASP A 523 2.02 -13.77 -1.49
CA ASP A 523 1.86 -13.52 -0.06
C ASP A 523 3.20 -13.67 0.68
N GLU A 524 4.12 -14.53 0.24
CA GLU A 524 5.51 -14.60 0.73
C GLU A 524 6.32 -13.37 0.28
N ALA A 525 6.18 -12.91 -0.97
CA ALA A 525 6.77 -11.65 -1.42
C ALA A 525 6.18 -10.43 -0.69
N ALA A 526 4.87 -10.44 -0.40
CA ALA A 526 4.22 -9.40 0.38
C ALA A 526 4.57 -9.48 1.87
N ALA A 527 4.72 -10.68 2.45
CA ALA A 527 5.15 -10.89 3.83
C ALA A 527 6.65 -10.57 4.03
N ALA A 528 7.47 -10.78 3.00
CA ALA A 528 8.85 -10.31 2.95
C ALA A 528 8.95 -8.77 2.80
N HIS A 529 7.87 -8.11 2.39
CA HIS A 529 7.74 -6.64 2.25
C HIS A 529 6.84 -5.99 3.31
N THR A 530 6.23 -6.76 4.21
CA THR A 530 5.49 -6.25 5.37
C THR A 530 6.41 -6.39 6.59
N PRO A 531 6.68 -5.31 7.35
CA PRO A 531 7.45 -5.46 8.58
C PRO A 531 6.73 -6.48 9.46
N SER A 532 7.40 -7.58 9.78
CA SER A 532 6.88 -8.56 10.73
C SER A 532 6.83 -7.88 12.10
N ASN A 533 5.68 -7.27 12.42
CA ASN A 533 5.33 -6.96 13.79
C ASN A 533 5.17 -8.31 14.51
N HIS A 534 6.26 -8.73 15.15
CA HIS A 534 6.19 -9.69 16.24
C HIS A 534 5.01 -9.29 17.12
N LYS A 535 4.08 -10.23 17.32
CA LYS A 535 3.07 -10.11 18.38
C LYS A 535 3.82 -9.75 19.66
N GLN A 536 3.62 -8.52 20.15
CA GLN A 536 3.72 -8.23 21.57
C GLN A 536 2.66 -9.10 22.28
N ALA A 537 3.02 -10.35 22.58
CA ALA A 537 2.61 -10.94 23.84
C ALA A 537 3.10 -9.97 24.93
N GLY A 538 2.21 -9.59 25.84
CA GLY A 538 2.32 -8.37 26.64
C GLY A 538 3.73 -8.01 27.09
N SER A 539 4.20 -6.81 26.72
CA SER A 539 5.42 -6.26 27.28
C SER A 539 5.19 -5.90 28.76
N ARG A 540 5.39 -6.87 29.64
CA ARG A 540 6.33 -6.59 30.74
C ARG A 540 7.67 -6.32 30.06
N GLY A 541 8.37 -5.26 30.48
CA GLY A 541 9.65 -4.89 29.92
C GLY A 541 10.54 -6.12 29.79
N GLY A 542 10.76 -6.56 28.55
CA GLY A 542 11.77 -7.54 28.21
C GLY A 542 13.05 -6.77 28.03
N SER A 543 13.71 -6.48 29.14
CA SER A 543 15.15 -6.33 29.17
C SER A 543 15.80 -7.58 28.57
N ASP A 544 17.03 -7.46 28.09
CA ASP A 544 17.96 -8.54 27.73
C ASP A 544 18.26 -9.54 28.87
N THR A 545 17.35 -9.72 29.83
CA THR A 545 17.50 -10.53 31.04
C THR A 545 17.16 -12.01 30.84
N GLU A 546 16.56 -12.45 29.73
CA GLU A 546 16.20 -13.87 29.56
C GLU A 546 17.39 -14.80 29.23
N LEU A 547 18.62 -14.27 29.08
CA LEU A 547 19.85 -15.08 28.99
C LEU A 547 20.63 -15.15 30.32
N GLU A 548 20.24 -14.39 31.34
CA GLU A 548 20.90 -14.36 32.66
C GLU A 548 20.30 -15.35 33.68
N ASP A 549 19.06 -15.81 33.48
CA ASP A 549 18.36 -16.71 34.41
C ASP A 549 18.58 -18.22 34.14
N LEU A 550 19.44 -18.59 33.19
CA LEU A 550 19.78 -19.99 32.94
C LEU A 550 20.93 -20.47 33.84
N PRO A 551 20.79 -21.62 34.53
CA PRO A 551 21.82 -22.16 35.39
C PRO A 551 23.17 -22.31 34.65
N ALA A 552 24.28 -21.99 35.33
CA ALA A 552 25.64 -22.05 34.75
C ALA A 552 26.02 -23.42 34.15
N SER A 553 25.32 -24.49 34.52
CA SER A 553 25.45 -25.82 33.92
C SER A 553 24.88 -25.91 32.49
N VAL A 554 23.81 -25.18 32.18
CA VAL A 554 23.19 -25.13 30.84
C VAL A 554 24.04 -24.31 29.87
N ARG A 555 24.84 -23.34 30.36
CA ARG A 555 25.82 -22.58 29.56
C ARG A 555 27.01 -23.42 29.09
N ARG A 556 27.32 -24.55 29.74
CA ARG A 556 28.45 -25.42 29.33
C ARG A 556 28.09 -26.44 28.25
N ASP A 557 26.83 -26.85 28.15
CA ASP A 557 26.40 -27.90 27.21
C ASP A 557 26.00 -27.38 25.82
N MET A 558 25.98 -26.05 25.58
CA MET A 558 25.74 -25.48 24.23
C MET A 558 27.01 -25.28 23.38
N ASN A 559 28.19 -25.60 23.91
CA ASN A 559 29.47 -25.21 23.32
C ASN A 559 30.02 -26.14 22.22
N THR A 560 29.27 -27.12 21.71
CA THR A 560 29.87 -28.14 20.81
C THR A 560 29.15 -28.43 19.49
N ALA A 561 28.08 -27.73 19.08
CA ALA A 561 27.44 -28.07 17.78
C ALA A 561 26.60 -27.01 17.03
N GLY A 562 26.82 -25.68 17.18
CA GLY A 562 25.92 -24.70 16.54
C GLY A 562 26.43 -23.30 16.16
N GLY A 563 27.75 -23.03 16.21
CA GLY A 563 28.30 -21.68 16.09
C GLY A 563 28.86 -21.32 14.70
N GLY A 564 28.06 -20.65 13.85
CA GLY A 564 28.55 -19.82 12.74
C GLY A 564 29.54 -20.41 11.73
N ILE A 565 30.16 -19.52 10.94
CA ILE A 565 31.34 -19.81 10.13
C ILE A 565 32.57 -19.96 11.06
N PRO A 566 33.43 -20.97 10.87
CA PRO A 566 34.66 -21.12 11.64
C PRO A 566 35.63 -19.96 11.40
N ILE A 567 36.37 -19.57 12.44
CA ILE A 567 37.46 -18.61 12.32
C ILE A 567 38.72 -19.36 11.91
N ALA A 568 39.48 -18.78 10.99
CA ALA A 568 40.71 -19.35 10.51
C ALA A 568 41.76 -19.58 11.60
N ILE A 569 42.49 -20.68 11.49
CA ILE A 569 43.61 -21.03 12.36
C ILE A 569 44.91 -20.84 11.57
N GLY A 570 45.79 -19.96 12.06
CA GLY A 570 47.05 -19.61 11.40
C GLY A 570 46.96 -18.31 10.59
N ASP A 571 47.87 -18.16 9.62
CA ASP A 571 47.94 -16.98 8.75
C ASP A 571 48.13 -17.38 7.28
N ARG A 572 47.04 -17.41 6.52
CA ARG A 572 47.05 -17.76 5.08
C ARG A 572 47.80 -16.74 4.22
N PHE A 573 48.06 -15.54 4.73
CA PHE A 573 48.76 -14.48 4.01
C PHE A 573 50.25 -14.39 4.36
N ASN A 574 50.73 -15.27 5.25
CA ASN A 574 52.14 -15.46 5.57
C ASN A 574 52.86 -14.14 5.92
N GLY A 575 52.36 -13.42 6.93
CA GLY A 575 52.88 -12.12 7.37
C GLY A 575 52.81 -11.01 6.32
N GLY A 576 51.87 -11.08 5.38
CA GLY A 576 51.74 -10.16 4.26
C GLY A 576 52.65 -10.47 3.07
N ALA A 577 53.21 -11.68 2.98
CA ALA A 577 53.91 -12.15 1.78
C ALA A 577 52.95 -12.53 0.64
N THR A 578 51.70 -12.90 0.96
CA THR A 578 50.68 -13.29 -0.02
C THR A 578 49.51 -12.32 0.03
N SER A 579 49.15 -11.75 -1.11
CA SER A 579 47.99 -10.84 -1.22
C SER A 579 46.66 -11.60 -1.16
N PRO A 580 45.63 -11.07 -0.49
CA PRO A 580 44.28 -11.63 -0.55
C PRO A 580 43.70 -11.54 -1.96
N GLN A 581 42.69 -12.38 -2.23
CA GLN A 581 41.89 -12.31 -3.45
C GLN A 581 40.44 -12.66 -3.08
N GLY A 582 39.50 -11.80 -3.46
CA GLY A 582 38.09 -11.95 -3.14
C GLY A 582 37.32 -12.83 -4.13
N LEU A 583 36.00 -12.93 -3.93
CA LEU A 583 35.12 -13.72 -4.78
C LEU A 583 34.86 -13.07 -6.14
N GLY A 584 35.14 -11.76 -6.28
CA GLY A 584 34.90 -10.98 -7.49
C GLY A 584 35.84 -11.31 -8.65
N THR A 585 37.02 -11.83 -8.34
CA THR A 585 38.08 -12.14 -9.31
C THR A 585 38.47 -13.63 -9.34
N ARG A 586 37.77 -14.47 -8.58
CA ARG A 586 37.96 -15.92 -8.53
C ARG A 586 36.95 -16.67 -9.40
N ASP A 587 37.12 -17.99 -9.52
CA ASP A 587 36.13 -18.87 -10.12
C ASP A 587 34.77 -18.71 -9.42
N THR A 588 33.69 -18.62 -10.21
CA THR A 588 32.32 -18.45 -9.71
C THR A 588 31.88 -19.54 -8.72
N ASN A 589 32.48 -20.73 -8.77
CA ASN A 589 32.19 -21.86 -7.88
C ASN A 589 33.03 -21.85 -6.60
N TYR A 590 33.99 -20.93 -6.44
CA TYR A 590 34.82 -20.87 -5.24
C TYR A 590 34.01 -20.39 -4.03
N SER A 591 34.27 -20.98 -2.86
CA SER A 591 33.74 -20.59 -1.56
C SER A 591 34.81 -20.64 -0.48
N PHE A 592 34.77 -19.72 0.46
CA PHE A 592 35.58 -19.74 1.67
C PHE A 592 34.91 -20.57 2.76
N ASP A 593 35.68 -21.43 3.41
CA ASP A 593 35.18 -22.27 4.51
C ASP A 593 35.37 -21.64 5.90
N THR A 594 36.13 -20.54 5.99
CA THR A 594 36.48 -19.86 7.25
C THR A 594 36.47 -18.35 7.09
N SER A 595 36.10 -17.60 8.13
CA SER A 595 36.34 -16.15 8.24
C SER A 595 37.77 -15.86 8.70
N LEU A 596 38.26 -14.65 8.41
CA LEU A 596 39.58 -14.18 8.80
C LEU A 596 39.69 -13.96 10.31
N SER A 597 40.85 -14.33 10.88
CA SER A 597 41.22 -13.92 12.23
C SER A 597 41.72 -12.47 12.25
N VAL A 598 41.75 -11.83 13.42
CA VAL A 598 42.37 -10.47 13.58
C VAL A 598 43.79 -10.41 13.00
N ALA A 599 44.59 -11.47 13.21
CA ALA A 599 45.94 -11.57 12.65
C ALA A 599 45.93 -11.68 11.12
N GLU A 600 45.02 -12.48 10.55
CA GLU A 600 44.88 -12.59 9.10
C GLU A 600 44.37 -11.29 8.45
N ILE A 601 43.53 -10.50 9.14
CA ILE A 601 43.09 -9.20 8.61
C ILE A 601 44.28 -8.26 8.43
N LYS A 602 45.19 -8.19 9.43
CA LYS A 602 46.43 -7.39 9.33
C LYS A 602 47.36 -7.95 8.25
N SER A 603 47.60 -9.26 8.26
CA SER A 603 48.49 -9.92 7.30
C SER A 603 47.99 -9.77 5.87
N GLY A 604 46.68 -9.93 5.65
CA GLY A 604 46.06 -9.72 4.35
C GLY A 604 46.09 -8.26 3.89
N PHE A 605 45.92 -7.31 4.79
CA PHE A 605 46.11 -5.88 4.49
C PHE A 605 47.55 -5.58 4.07
N ASP A 606 48.55 -6.11 4.78
CA ASP A 606 49.96 -5.95 4.43
C ASP A 606 50.28 -6.60 3.09
N GLY A 607 49.75 -7.79 2.83
CA GLY A 607 49.86 -8.46 1.53
C GLY A 607 49.22 -7.67 0.39
N LEU A 608 48.12 -6.95 0.67
CA LEU A 608 47.50 -6.05 -0.29
C LEU A 608 48.38 -4.82 -0.56
N ALA A 609 48.91 -4.19 0.50
CA ALA A 609 49.79 -3.03 0.38
C ALA A 609 51.10 -3.37 -0.35
N ASN A 610 51.70 -4.52 -0.05
CA ASN A 610 52.93 -5.00 -0.69
C ASN A 610 52.74 -5.30 -2.19
N GLU A 611 51.62 -5.93 -2.56
CA GLU A 611 51.35 -6.36 -3.94
C GLU A 611 50.94 -5.21 -4.88
N TYR A 612 50.19 -4.23 -4.34
CA TYR A 612 49.58 -3.15 -5.12
C TYR A 612 50.17 -1.75 -4.84
N GLY A 613 51.01 -1.60 -3.81
CA GLY A 613 51.82 -0.40 -3.58
C GLY A 613 51.05 0.85 -3.18
N PHE A 614 49.90 0.73 -2.51
CA PHE A 614 49.12 1.88 -2.06
C PHE A 614 49.62 2.43 -0.72
N GLU A 615 49.36 3.71 -0.45
CA GLU A 615 49.81 4.35 0.79
C GLU A 615 48.99 3.89 2.00
N THR A 616 49.66 3.51 3.07
CA THR A 616 49.04 3.11 4.34
C THR A 616 49.19 4.19 5.41
N PHE A 617 48.38 4.11 6.46
CA PHE A 617 48.52 4.96 7.64
C PHE A 617 48.20 4.15 8.90
N MET A 618 48.75 4.64 10.02
CA MET A 618 48.44 4.18 11.37
C MET A 618 47.68 5.31 12.06
N ALA A 619 46.53 4.98 12.65
CA ALA A 619 45.77 5.94 13.42
C ALA A 619 46.49 6.23 14.77
N PRO A 620 46.42 7.46 15.29
CA PRO A 620 47.29 7.91 16.37
C PRO A 620 46.88 7.40 17.76
N HIS A 621 45.64 6.93 17.94
CA HIS A 621 45.13 6.50 19.23
C HIS A 621 45.21 4.97 19.35
N MET A 622 46.04 4.46 20.26
CA MET A 622 46.11 3.02 20.53
C MET A 622 44.86 2.57 21.29
N THR A 623 44.33 1.40 20.94
CA THR A 623 43.20 0.79 21.65
C THR A 623 43.57 0.43 23.08
N TYR A 624 42.58 0.02 23.88
CA TYR A 624 42.81 -0.32 25.28
C TYR A 624 43.84 -1.44 25.47
N GLU A 625 43.83 -2.48 24.63
CA GLU A 625 44.81 -3.57 24.67
C GLU A 625 46.10 -3.27 23.88
N GLY A 626 46.26 -2.03 23.41
CA GLY A 626 47.46 -1.55 22.74
C GLY A 626 47.54 -1.89 21.25
N ALA A 627 46.43 -2.28 20.62
CA ALA A 627 46.39 -2.47 19.18
C ALA A 627 46.40 -1.11 18.45
N ILE A 628 47.02 -1.10 17.28
CA ILE A 628 47.08 0.07 16.39
C ILE A 628 46.05 -0.13 15.29
N VAL A 629 45.11 0.80 15.16
CA VAL A 629 44.17 0.82 14.02
C VAL A 629 44.92 1.30 12.78
N PHE A 630 44.76 0.58 11.68
CA PHE A 630 45.47 0.81 10.42
C PHE A 630 44.49 0.99 9.26
N GLY A 631 44.92 1.70 8.23
CA GLY A 631 44.09 1.92 7.05
C GLY A 631 44.91 2.23 5.79
N GLY A 632 44.24 2.17 4.65
CA GLY A 632 44.81 2.36 3.33
C GLY A 632 44.17 3.52 2.56
N LYS A 633 44.94 4.06 1.62
CA LYS A 633 44.54 5.14 0.70
C LYS A 633 44.73 4.65 -0.74
N VAL A 634 43.64 4.56 -1.49
CA VAL A 634 43.63 3.93 -2.82
C VAL A 634 42.85 4.81 -3.81
N GLY A 635 43.45 5.10 -4.97
CA GLY A 635 42.84 5.97 -5.99
C GLY A 635 42.91 7.46 -5.64
N GLY A 636 42.56 8.34 -6.59
CA GLY A 636 42.62 9.80 -6.42
C GLY A 636 44.04 10.41 -6.61
N PRO A 637 44.21 11.54 -7.33
CA PRO A 637 45.53 12.13 -7.61
C PRO A 637 46.20 12.89 -6.46
N SER A 638 45.53 13.11 -5.31
CA SER A 638 46.06 13.82 -4.13
C SER A 638 45.27 13.55 -2.86
N GLN A 639 45.73 14.04 -1.70
CA GLN A 639 45.04 13.89 -0.40
C GLN A 639 43.65 14.56 -0.36
N ALA A 640 43.44 15.61 -1.16
CA ALA A 640 42.13 16.26 -1.35
C ALA A 640 41.21 15.48 -2.33
N ALA A 641 41.71 14.40 -2.93
CA ALA A 641 40.97 13.61 -3.91
C ALA A 641 40.34 12.33 -3.33
N TYR A 642 40.58 12.01 -2.04
CA TYR A 642 39.92 10.88 -1.37
C TYR A 642 38.52 11.28 -0.90
N ARG A 643 37.48 10.74 -1.52
CA ARG A 643 36.08 11.15 -1.28
C ARG A 643 35.25 10.12 -0.55
N VAL A 644 35.67 8.86 -0.53
CA VAL A 644 34.94 7.77 0.09
C VAL A 644 35.74 7.22 1.26
N TYR A 645 35.11 7.14 2.43
CA TYR A 645 35.66 6.48 3.60
C TYR A 645 34.84 5.21 3.91
N LEU A 646 35.47 4.04 3.78
CA LEU A 646 34.90 2.74 4.13
C LEU A 646 35.44 2.28 5.50
N ASN A 647 34.55 2.07 6.47
CA ASN A 647 34.87 1.56 7.80
C ASN A 647 34.22 0.19 8.02
N ALA A 648 34.89 -0.69 8.76
CA ALA A 648 34.37 -2.01 9.08
C ALA A 648 34.72 -2.45 10.51
N ALA A 649 33.86 -3.32 11.04
CA ALA A 649 34.00 -3.95 12.35
C ALA A 649 34.07 -2.93 13.49
N ILE A 650 33.05 -2.06 13.57
CA ILE A 650 32.82 -1.24 14.77
C ILE A 650 32.19 -2.08 15.89
N HIS A 651 31.26 -2.98 15.55
CA HIS A 651 30.79 -4.02 16.47
C HIS A 651 31.57 -5.31 16.27
N ALA A 652 32.03 -5.88 17.39
CA ALA A 652 32.90 -7.06 17.37
C ALA A 652 32.25 -8.35 16.84
N ARG A 653 30.96 -8.57 17.12
CA ARG A 653 30.19 -9.77 16.76
C ARG A 653 29.85 -9.91 15.28
N GLU A 654 30.04 -8.86 14.48
CA GLU A 654 29.60 -8.79 13.09
C GLU A 654 30.60 -9.49 12.15
N ARG A 655 30.60 -10.81 12.20
CA ARG A 655 31.55 -11.63 11.43
C ARG A 655 31.34 -11.47 9.94
N GLY A 656 32.41 -11.07 9.24
CA GLY A 656 32.42 -10.84 7.80
C GLY A 656 32.53 -9.37 7.38
N SER A 657 32.43 -8.40 8.30
CA SER A 657 32.60 -6.97 7.95
C SER A 657 34.02 -6.67 7.46
N SER A 658 35.03 -7.02 8.25
CA SER A 658 36.44 -6.83 7.88
C SER A 658 36.81 -7.62 6.62
N ASP A 659 36.34 -8.86 6.52
CA ASP A 659 36.55 -9.75 5.38
C ASP A 659 35.97 -9.15 4.09
N GLY A 660 34.71 -8.68 4.16
CA GLY A 660 34.00 -8.06 3.04
C GLY A 660 34.75 -6.87 2.48
N LEU A 661 35.21 -5.96 3.35
CA LEU A 661 36.00 -4.80 2.94
C LEU A 661 37.37 -5.20 2.38
N LEU A 662 38.10 -6.09 3.06
CA LEU A 662 39.44 -6.50 2.63
C LEU A 662 39.42 -7.26 1.28
N TYR A 663 38.49 -8.21 1.12
CA TYR A 663 38.35 -8.97 -0.12
C TYR A 663 37.82 -8.12 -1.28
N PHE A 664 36.94 -7.17 -1.00
CA PHE A 664 36.50 -6.20 -2.00
C PHE A 664 37.67 -5.35 -2.51
N MET A 665 38.48 -4.78 -1.61
CA MET A 665 39.66 -4.01 -2.02
C MET A 665 40.65 -4.86 -2.80
N ALA A 666 40.79 -6.15 -2.44
CA ALA A 666 41.60 -7.10 -3.18
C ALA A 666 41.13 -7.31 -4.62
N ASP A 667 39.83 -7.57 -4.80
CA ASP A 667 39.22 -7.73 -6.12
C ASP A 667 39.37 -6.46 -6.97
N LEU A 668 39.11 -5.29 -6.39
CA LEU A 668 39.15 -4.00 -7.09
C LEU A 668 40.57 -3.68 -7.57
N LEU A 669 41.57 -3.84 -6.71
CA LEU A 669 42.98 -3.60 -7.05
C LEU A 669 43.53 -4.64 -8.04
N HIS A 670 43.14 -5.91 -7.88
CA HIS A 670 43.51 -6.97 -8.82
C HIS A 670 42.95 -6.71 -10.22
N ALA A 671 41.66 -6.39 -10.32
CA ALA A 671 41.00 -6.09 -11.59
C ALA A 671 41.60 -4.86 -12.28
N TYR A 672 41.99 -3.85 -11.50
CA TYR A 672 42.68 -2.67 -12.01
C TYR A 672 44.07 -3.03 -12.57
N LYS A 673 44.91 -3.73 -11.80
CA LYS A 673 46.27 -4.14 -12.20
C LYS A 673 46.27 -5.04 -13.44
N THR A 674 45.29 -5.94 -13.54
CA THR A 674 45.18 -6.93 -14.64
C THR A 674 44.37 -6.43 -15.84
N CYS A 675 43.87 -5.19 -15.80
CA CYS A 675 42.98 -4.64 -16.82
C CYS A 675 41.72 -5.49 -17.07
N SER A 676 41.19 -6.13 -16.02
CA SER A 676 40.01 -7.00 -16.07
C SER A 676 38.81 -6.38 -15.33
N GLY A 677 37.67 -7.08 -15.36
CA GLY A 677 36.47 -6.71 -14.62
C GLY A 677 36.32 -7.48 -13.31
N VAL A 678 35.29 -7.19 -12.53
CA VAL A 678 34.91 -7.93 -11.31
C VAL A 678 33.49 -8.49 -11.45
N THR A 679 33.26 -9.71 -10.98
CA THR A 679 31.96 -10.38 -11.03
C THR A 679 31.52 -10.86 -9.66
N TYR A 680 30.42 -10.30 -9.16
CA TYR A 680 29.81 -10.72 -7.91
C TYR A 680 28.44 -11.33 -8.19
N GLY A 681 28.35 -12.66 -8.08
CA GLY A 681 27.11 -13.38 -8.39
C GLY A 681 26.67 -13.15 -9.83
N SER A 682 25.49 -12.56 -10.02
CA SER A 682 24.93 -12.25 -11.35
C SER A 682 25.35 -10.88 -11.92
N LYS A 683 26.05 -10.04 -11.16
CA LYS A 683 26.52 -8.73 -11.64
C LYS A 683 27.99 -8.79 -12.04
N THR A 684 28.28 -8.24 -13.22
CA THR A 684 29.62 -8.09 -13.76
C THR A 684 29.89 -6.62 -14.03
N TYR A 685 31.05 -6.14 -13.57
CA TYR A 685 31.51 -4.78 -13.76
C TYR A 685 32.74 -4.80 -14.68
N SER A 686 32.69 -3.99 -15.72
CA SER A 686 33.77 -3.86 -16.70
C SER A 686 35.02 -3.21 -16.10
N ASN A 687 36.18 -3.38 -16.75
CA ASN A 687 37.41 -2.70 -16.34
C ASN A 687 37.24 -1.18 -16.31
N VAL A 688 36.47 -0.60 -17.24
CA VAL A 688 36.16 0.84 -17.27
C VAL A 688 35.43 1.27 -15.99
N GLN A 689 34.49 0.46 -15.51
CA GLN A 689 33.80 0.70 -14.25
C GLN A 689 34.71 0.54 -13.04
N VAL A 690 35.66 -0.40 -13.06
CA VAL A 690 36.69 -0.54 -12.02
C VAL A 690 37.59 0.71 -11.94
N GLN A 691 38.08 1.19 -13.09
CA GLN A 691 38.88 2.43 -13.14
C GLN A 691 38.08 3.64 -12.63
N ARG A 692 36.79 3.72 -13.02
CA ARG A 692 35.89 4.78 -12.57
C ARG A 692 35.62 4.72 -11.07
N ALA A 693 35.39 3.53 -10.50
CA ALA A 693 35.22 3.34 -9.07
C ALA A 693 36.46 3.81 -8.28
N LEU A 694 37.66 3.48 -8.77
CA LEU A 694 38.92 3.96 -8.17
C LEU A 694 39.13 5.47 -8.31
N SER A 695 38.54 6.11 -9.32
CA SER A 695 38.62 7.57 -9.49
C SER A 695 37.93 8.36 -8.38
N ALA A 696 37.02 7.72 -7.62
CA ALA A 696 36.37 8.35 -6.47
C ALA A 696 37.36 8.66 -5.32
N GLY A 697 38.50 7.96 -5.24
CA GLY A 697 39.46 8.06 -4.15
C GLY A 697 38.91 7.49 -2.84
N ILE A 698 39.56 6.45 -2.34
CA ILE A 698 39.07 5.60 -1.26
C ILE A 698 40.06 5.65 -0.09
N VAL A 699 39.56 6.00 1.08
CA VAL A 699 40.20 5.74 2.37
C VAL A 699 39.46 4.58 3.02
N PHE A 700 40.16 3.59 3.56
CA PHE A 700 39.48 2.46 4.20
C PHE A 700 40.20 1.99 5.45
N VAL A 701 39.40 1.61 6.46
CA VAL A 701 39.85 1.02 7.73
C VAL A 701 39.17 -0.35 7.85
N PRO A 702 39.88 -1.47 7.61
CA PRO A 702 39.29 -2.80 7.59
C PRO A 702 38.93 -3.33 8.99
N LEU A 703 39.49 -2.78 10.06
CA LEU A 703 39.28 -3.25 11.43
C LEU A 703 39.37 -2.09 12.43
N SER A 704 38.23 -1.47 12.74
CA SER A 704 38.18 -0.36 13.70
C SER A 704 38.17 -0.78 15.17
N ASN A 705 37.72 -2.01 15.49
CA ASN A 705 37.63 -2.56 16.85
C ASN A 705 38.42 -3.88 16.98
N PRO A 706 39.76 -3.85 16.88
CA PRO A 706 40.58 -5.07 16.90
C PRO A 706 40.45 -5.88 18.20
N ASP A 707 40.42 -5.21 19.35
CA ASP A 707 40.36 -5.86 20.66
C ASP A 707 39.03 -6.59 20.86
N GLY A 708 37.92 -5.90 20.57
CA GLY A 708 36.59 -6.47 20.66
C GLY A 708 36.41 -7.67 19.73
N VAL A 709 36.87 -7.57 18.47
CA VAL A 709 36.79 -8.67 17.50
C VAL A 709 37.62 -9.87 17.96
N ALA A 710 38.83 -9.66 18.49
CA ALA A 710 39.66 -10.74 19.04
C ALA A 710 38.94 -11.45 20.21
N TYR A 711 38.28 -10.67 21.07
CA TYR A 711 37.49 -11.19 22.17
C TYR A 711 36.27 -11.99 21.68
N ASP A 712 35.48 -11.49 20.73
CA ASP A 712 34.35 -12.25 20.14
C ASP A 712 34.83 -13.55 19.49
N GLN A 713 35.91 -13.49 18.71
CA GLN A 713 36.47 -14.61 17.98
C GLN A 713 36.94 -15.74 18.92
N SER A 714 37.56 -15.37 20.05
CA SER A 714 38.05 -16.34 21.04
C SER A 714 36.95 -16.88 21.95
N SER A 715 35.99 -16.03 22.34
CA SER A 715 34.94 -16.38 23.31
C SER A 715 33.68 -16.99 22.69
N ASN A 716 33.40 -16.71 21.41
CA ASN A 716 32.12 -17.01 20.74
C ASN A 716 30.88 -16.50 21.51
N SER A 717 31.02 -15.39 22.24
CA SER A 717 30.00 -14.87 23.16
C SER A 717 28.99 -13.90 22.53
N CYS A 718 29.03 -13.70 21.21
CA CYS A 718 28.25 -12.66 20.52
C CYS A 718 28.59 -11.24 21.02
N TRP A 719 29.86 -11.00 21.32
CA TRP A 719 30.34 -9.78 21.96
C TRP A 719 30.25 -8.58 21.01
N ARG A 720 29.59 -7.50 21.43
CA ARG A 720 29.37 -6.30 20.59
C ARG A 720 30.45 -5.23 20.75
N LYS A 721 31.02 -5.11 21.96
CA LYS A 721 31.69 -3.90 22.47
C LYS A 721 33.20 -3.92 22.19
N ASN A 722 33.91 -2.87 22.55
CA ASN A 722 35.37 -2.94 22.70
C ASN A 722 35.74 -3.69 24.00
N CYS A 723 37.03 -3.74 24.35
CA CYS A 723 37.52 -4.44 25.54
C CYS A 723 37.95 -3.52 26.69
N ASN A 724 37.60 -2.24 26.66
CA ASN A 724 37.94 -1.32 27.75
C ASN A 724 37.15 -1.65 29.03
N PRO A 725 37.77 -2.10 30.13
CA PRO A 725 37.09 -2.69 31.28
C PRO A 725 36.56 -1.66 32.28
N ALA A 726 36.49 -0.38 31.91
CA ALA A 726 36.38 0.83 32.76
C ALA A 726 35.82 0.60 34.18
N TRP A 727 34.67 -0.07 34.36
CA TRP A 727 34.23 -0.54 35.68
C TRP A 727 33.42 -1.85 35.63
N ASP A 728 34.09 -2.97 35.89
CA ASP A 728 33.48 -4.32 36.06
C ASP A 728 33.27 -5.10 34.75
N THR A 729 34.36 -5.31 33.99
CA THR A 729 34.46 -6.23 32.83
C THR A 729 33.54 -5.94 31.64
N SER A 730 33.09 -4.69 31.51
CA SER A 730 32.09 -4.34 30.52
C SER A 730 32.60 -3.25 29.56
N GLY A 731 32.96 -3.65 28.33
CA GLY A 731 33.38 -2.74 27.25
C GLY A 731 32.35 -1.66 26.89
N VAL A 732 32.70 -0.79 25.96
CA VAL A 732 31.87 0.29 25.41
C VAL A 732 31.35 -0.09 24.02
N ASP A 733 30.07 0.22 23.75
CA ASP A 733 29.52 0.14 22.40
C ASP A 733 30.03 1.33 21.58
N LEU A 734 31.01 1.09 20.72
CA LEU A 734 31.68 2.13 19.94
C LEU A 734 30.69 2.91 19.04
N ASN A 735 29.64 2.26 18.55
CA ASN A 735 28.58 2.93 17.76
C ASN A 735 27.56 3.69 18.62
N ARG A 736 27.92 3.99 19.86
CA ARG A 736 27.23 4.94 20.77
C ARG A 736 28.18 5.99 21.33
N ASN A 737 29.48 5.90 21.03
CA ASN A 737 30.51 6.71 21.68
C ASN A 737 30.79 8.04 20.95
N PHE A 738 30.07 8.38 19.88
CA PHE A 738 30.29 9.62 19.13
C PHE A 738 29.55 10.83 19.73
N GLY A 739 30.05 12.04 19.48
CA GLY A 739 29.49 13.31 19.98
C GLY A 739 28.19 13.79 19.31
N PHE A 740 27.30 12.89 18.94
CA PHE A 740 25.99 13.20 18.36
C PHE A 740 24.87 12.90 19.38
N LEU A 741 24.16 13.95 19.84
CA LEU A 741 23.11 13.85 20.86
C LEU A 741 23.54 13.03 22.09
N TRP A 742 24.74 13.34 22.60
CA TRP A 742 25.43 12.56 23.64
C TRP A 742 24.61 12.40 24.93
N ASP A 743 23.97 13.47 25.39
CA ASP A 743 23.11 13.42 26.58
C ASP A 743 21.73 12.86 26.23
N PHE A 744 21.68 11.58 25.88
CA PHE A 744 20.44 10.93 25.42
C PHE A 744 19.29 11.01 26.44
N THR A 745 19.60 11.22 27.73
CA THR A 745 18.58 11.40 28.78
C THR A 745 17.92 12.77 28.74
N ALA A 746 18.61 13.80 28.26
CA ALA A 746 18.05 15.12 28.01
C ALA A 746 17.44 15.20 26.61
N GLU A 747 18.04 14.51 25.63
CA GLU A 747 17.72 14.66 24.20
C GLU A 747 16.54 13.80 23.73
N PHE A 748 16.40 12.57 24.24
CA PHE A 748 15.39 11.62 23.75
C PHE A 748 14.20 11.47 24.68
N ALA A 749 13.04 11.08 24.13
CA ALA A 749 11.85 10.82 24.92
C ALA A 749 12.06 9.70 25.94
N PRO A 750 11.57 9.83 27.19
CA PRO A 750 11.74 8.80 28.23
C PRO A 750 11.29 7.40 27.82
N SER A 751 10.31 7.30 26.89
CA SER A 751 9.79 6.04 26.36
C SER A 751 10.77 5.27 25.47
N VAL A 752 11.78 5.93 24.90
CA VAL A 752 12.75 5.33 23.98
C VAL A 752 14.18 5.32 24.51
N GLN A 753 14.47 6.10 25.56
CA GLN A 753 15.81 6.24 26.15
C GLN A 753 16.50 4.90 26.43
N SER A 754 15.78 3.89 26.92
CA SER A 754 16.34 2.57 27.25
C SER A 754 16.83 1.77 26.04
N GLY A 755 16.40 2.10 24.81
CA GLY A 755 16.86 1.46 23.57
C GLY A 755 17.88 2.29 22.79
N VAL A 756 18.08 3.55 23.17
CA VAL A 756 18.93 4.51 22.45
C VAL A 756 20.40 4.35 22.84
N ALA A 757 20.70 4.43 24.13
CA ALA A 757 22.03 4.28 24.73
C ALA A 757 21.88 3.97 26.22
N SER A 758 22.96 3.57 26.90
CA SER A 758 22.95 3.31 28.34
C SER A 758 24.13 3.94 29.05
N LYS A 759 23.89 4.40 30.29
CA LYS A 759 24.91 4.84 31.25
C LYS A 759 25.43 3.69 32.13
N SER A 760 24.79 2.51 32.07
CA SER A 760 25.19 1.32 32.84
C SER A 760 26.24 0.53 32.05
N PRO A 761 27.45 0.30 32.60
CA PRO A 761 28.50 -0.48 31.96
C PRO A 761 28.05 -1.88 31.52
N GLN A 762 27.21 -2.52 32.33
CA GLN A 762 26.70 -3.88 32.10
C GLN A 762 25.81 -3.97 30.84
N SER A 763 25.28 -2.84 30.37
CA SER A 763 24.43 -2.82 29.20
C SER A 763 25.22 -3.13 27.92
N PRO A 764 24.62 -3.85 26.95
CA PRO A 764 25.22 -4.07 25.63
C PRO A 764 25.32 -2.78 24.80
N ILE A 765 24.57 -1.73 25.16
CA ILE A 765 24.55 -0.41 24.49
C ILE A 765 25.15 0.69 25.38
N TYR A 766 26.06 0.33 26.28
CA TYR A 766 26.77 1.27 27.12
C TYR A 766 27.60 2.24 26.26
N HIS A 767 27.33 3.55 26.39
CA HIS A 767 27.90 4.55 25.48
C HIS A 767 29.28 5.09 25.87
N GLY A 768 29.75 4.81 27.09
CA GLY A 768 31.01 5.34 27.62
C GLY A 768 30.81 6.58 28.51
N ASN A 769 31.91 7.21 28.93
CA ASN A 769 31.91 8.29 29.94
C ASN A 769 31.66 9.67 29.36
N SER A 770 32.22 9.88 28.19
CA SER A 770 32.13 11.12 27.44
C SER A 770 32.17 10.77 25.96
N ALA A 771 31.63 11.64 25.13
CA ALA A 771 31.80 11.52 23.69
C ALA A 771 33.29 11.38 23.37
N PHE A 772 33.61 10.44 22.49
CA PHE A 772 34.97 10.08 22.11
C PHE A 772 35.86 9.67 23.29
N SER A 773 35.30 9.00 24.31
CA SER A 773 36.12 8.42 25.39
C SER A 773 36.99 7.25 24.92
N GLU A 774 36.61 6.59 23.83
CA GLU A 774 37.31 5.41 23.33
C GLU A 774 38.31 5.76 22.20
N PRO A 775 39.54 5.21 22.23
CA PRO A 775 40.53 5.41 21.17
C PRO A 775 40.03 5.04 19.77
N GLU A 776 39.20 4.00 19.66
CA GLU A 776 38.66 3.51 18.40
C GLU A 776 37.75 4.56 17.72
N THR A 777 36.89 5.25 18.48
CA THR A 777 36.04 6.33 17.92
C THR A 777 36.84 7.60 17.64
N GLN A 778 37.86 7.91 18.45
CA GLN A 778 38.82 8.99 18.17
C GLN A 778 39.56 8.76 16.85
N ASN A 779 39.94 7.51 16.55
CA ASN A 779 40.58 7.16 15.29
C ASN A 779 39.66 7.35 14.08
N ILE A 780 38.38 6.95 14.17
CA ILE A 780 37.40 7.18 13.10
C ILE A 780 37.21 8.67 12.84
N GLN A 781 37.10 9.48 13.90
CA GLN A 781 37.06 10.94 13.79
C GLN A 781 38.35 11.49 13.15
N TRP A 782 39.52 11.04 13.59
CA TRP A 782 40.81 11.47 13.08
C TRP A 782 40.94 11.21 11.57
N VAL A 783 40.44 10.08 11.06
CA VAL A 783 40.40 9.80 9.61
C VAL A 783 39.54 10.85 8.90
N MET A 784 38.34 11.14 9.39
CA MET A 784 37.47 12.17 8.80
C MET A 784 38.09 13.57 8.83
N ASP A 785 38.87 13.90 9.87
CA ASP A 785 39.55 15.19 10.02
C ASP A 785 40.82 15.30 9.18
N THR A 786 41.54 14.18 8.99
CA THR A 786 42.77 14.14 8.21
C THR A 786 42.49 14.20 6.71
N PHE A 787 41.42 13.54 6.26
CA PHE A 787 41.02 13.46 4.86
C PHE A 787 39.81 14.34 4.58
N THR A 788 40.04 15.66 4.54
CA THR A 788 38.98 16.69 4.38
C THR A 788 38.23 16.62 3.04
N GLY A 789 38.73 15.84 2.07
CA GLY A 789 38.05 15.56 0.81
C GLY A 789 36.91 14.55 0.90
N ILE A 790 36.74 13.85 2.03
CA ILE A 790 35.69 12.84 2.21
C ILE A 790 34.31 13.47 2.02
N GLN A 791 33.45 12.82 1.25
CA GLN A 791 32.05 13.23 1.04
C GLN A 791 31.07 12.08 1.34
N TRP A 792 31.59 10.85 1.42
CA TRP A 792 30.81 9.63 1.64
C TRP A 792 31.49 8.84 2.76
N PHE A 793 30.74 8.52 3.82
CA PHE A 793 31.18 7.63 4.89
C PHE A 793 30.26 6.42 4.95
N ILE A 794 30.85 5.23 4.96
CA ILE A 794 30.12 3.97 4.98
C ILE A 794 30.68 3.11 6.09
N ASP A 795 29.81 2.75 7.04
CA ASP A 795 30.12 1.81 8.10
C ASP A 795 29.45 0.45 7.80
N LEU A 796 30.23 -0.62 7.80
CA LEU A 796 29.78 -1.94 7.38
C LEU A 796 29.36 -2.80 8.60
N HIS A 797 28.05 -3.06 8.70
CA HIS A 797 27.37 -3.77 9.80
C HIS A 797 26.68 -5.05 9.31
N SER A 798 26.13 -5.88 10.22
CA SER A 798 25.26 -7.03 9.90
C SER A 798 24.19 -7.17 11.00
N TYR A 799 23.08 -7.89 10.89
CA TYR A 799 22.60 -8.85 9.88
C TYR A 799 21.33 -8.36 9.14
N GLY A 800 21.08 -7.05 9.08
CA GLY A 800 19.76 -6.51 8.76
C GLY A 800 19.30 -6.51 7.30
N GLY A 801 20.20 -6.71 6.33
CA GLY A 801 19.89 -6.60 4.89
C GLY A 801 19.43 -5.19 4.48
N LYS A 802 19.98 -4.14 5.11
CA LYS A 802 19.50 -2.76 5.06
C LYS A 802 20.60 -1.78 4.74
N VAL A 803 20.23 -0.64 4.16
CA VAL A 803 21.11 0.53 4.02
C VAL A 803 20.49 1.68 4.81
N LEU A 804 21.06 1.96 5.97
CA LEU A 804 20.65 3.05 6.83
C LEU A 804 21.34 4.34 6.37
N TYR A 805 20.59 5.42 6.28
CA TYR A 805 21.14 6.76 6.12
C TYR A 805 20.94 7.54 7.42
N SER A 806 21.75 8.60 7.61
CA SER A 806 21.70 9.50 8.77
C SER A 806 20.28 10.00 9.08
N TRP A 807 20.11 10.60 10.25
CA TRP A 807 18.85 10.82 10.97
C TRP A 807 18.41 9.62 11.81
N GLY A 808 19.34 9.00 12.53
CA GLY A 808 19.10 7.97 13.54
C GLY A 808 18.40 8.48 14.80
N SER A 809 18.33 9.80 15.01
CA SER A 809 17.70 10.39 16.19
C SER A 809 16.22 10.67 16.05
N ASP A 810 15.76 11.07 14.86
CA ASP A 810 14.39 11.52 14.58
C ASP A 810 14.18 11.67 13.07
N MET A 811 12.95 11.96 12.62
CA MET A 811 12.55 12.13 11.21
C MET A 811 13.56 12.86 10.33
N ASN A 812 13.59 12.47 9.05
CA ASN A 812 14.51 13.02 8.05
C ASN A 812 14.49 14.56 8.04
N GLN A 813 15.57 15.16 8.52
CA GLN A 813 15.64 16.62 8.71
C GLN A 813 15.85 17.37 7.38
N ASN A 814 16.06 16.66 6.26
CA ASN A 814 16.01 17.28 4.93
C ASN A 814 14.58 17.64 4.50
N GLN A 815 13.56 16.91 5.00
CA GLN A 815 12.15 17.22 4.77
C GLN A 815 11.63 18.27 5.74
N PHE A 816 12.11 18.24 6.99
CA PHE A 816 11.71 19.15 8.06
C PHE A 816 12.93 19.84 8.66
N ARG A 817 13.50 20.84 7.95
CA ARG A 817 14.74 21.55 8.36
C ARG A 817 14.71 22.18 9.75
N TYR A 818 13.51 22.44 10.29
CA TYR A 818 13.31 22.99 11.63
C TYR A 818 13.34 21.92 12.74
N VAL A 819 13.18 20.64 12.41
CA VAL A 819 13.29 19.50 13.34
C VAL A 819 14.72 19.00 13.33
N ASN A 820 15.69 19.91 13.50
CA ASN A 820 17.09 19.53 13.47
C ASN A 820 17.64 19.24 14.87
N PHE A 821 18.77 18.53 14.92
CA PHE A 821 19.38 18.14 16.19
C PHE A 821 19.92 19.32 17.01
N ALA A 822 20.04 20.52 16.42
CA ALA A 822 20.45 21.73 17.11
C ALA A 822 19.25 22.59 17.60
N ASN A 823 18.02 22.16 17.33
CA ASN A 823 16.83 22.82 17.81
C ASN A 823 16.40 22.22 19.17
N ASP A 824 16.64 22.97 20.24
CA ASP A 824 16.39 22.60 21.64
C ASP A 824 14.91 22.38 21.97
N THR A 825 13.99 22.90 21.15
CA THR A 825 12.55 22.64 21.32
C THR A 825 12.16 21.17 21.14
N TYR A 826 13.08 20.36 20.59
CA TYR A 826 12.89 18.93 20.35
C TYR A 826 13.62 18.04 21.35
N ASP A 827 14.35 18.63 22.29
CA ASP A 827 14.99 17.87 23.36
C ASP A 827 13.89 17.20 24.22
N SER A 828 14.21 16.04 24.78
CA SER A 828 13.29 15.19 25.56
C SER A 828 12.09 14.64 24.78
N VAL A 829 12.01 14.85 23.46
CA VAL A 829 10.96 14.27 22.60
C VAL A 829 11.50 13.52 21.37
N ARG A 830 12.83 13.48 21.17
CA ARG A 830 13.47 12.76 20.04
C ARG A 830 13.26 11.25 20.13
N GLY A 831 13.25 10.59 18.97
CA GLY A 831 13.21 9.13 18.82
C GLY A 831 11.81 8.51 18.78
N ILE A 832 10.75 9.31 18.78
CA ILE A 832 9.37 8.87 18.54
C ILE A 832 9.02 9.16 17.08
N LEU A 833 9.23 8.18 16.20
CA LEU A 833 8.87 8.32 14.79
C LEU A 833 7.37 8.17 14.57
N THR A 834 6.74 9.13 13.90
CA THR A 834 5.30 9.09 13.57
C THR A 834 4.98 8.95 12.08
N ASP A 835 5.95 8.75 11.17
CA ASP A 835 5.69 8.67 9.71
C ASP A 835 6.65 7.78 8.89
N THR A 836 6.22 7.45 7.67
CA THR A 836 6.85 6.56 6.67
C THR A 836 7.95 7.28 5.86
N PRO A 837 9.05 6.63 5.42
CA PRO A 837 10.22 7.32 4.84
C PRO A 837 9.98 8.06 3.52
N GLY A 838 10.60 9.23 3.37
CA GLY A 838 10.72 9.99 2.12
C GLY A 838 11.82 9.46 1.19
N SER A 839 11.61 9.58 -0.12
CA SER A 839 12.50 9.09 -1.18
C SER A 839 13.84 9.83 -1.25
N GLY A 840 14.94 9.10 -1.08
CA GLY A 840 16.26 9.60 -1.45
C GLY A 840 17.41 8.66 -1.11
N THR A 841 17.56 7.54 -1.84
CA THR A 841 18.79 6.69 -1.90
C THR A 841 18.62 5.49 -2.85
N GLU A 842 18.18 5.73 -4.09
CA GLU A 842 17.89 4.65 -5.06
C GLU A 842 19.13 3.99 -5.70
N ALA A 843 20.34 4.53 -5.47
CA ALA A 843 21.55 4.03 -6.13
C ALA A 843 22.09 2.71 -5.53
N MET A 844 22.07 2.54 -4.20
CA MET A 844 22.62 1.34 -3.55
C MET A 844 21.65 0.15 -3.46
N SER A 845 20.34 0.40 -3.50
CA SER A 845 19.30 -0.62 -3.29
C SER A 845 19.23 -1.70 -4.38
N ASN A 846 19.87 -1.46 -5.54
CA ASN A 846 19.76 -2.29 -6.75
C ASN A 846 20.99 -3.18 -7.04
N ALA A 847 21.92 -3.35 -6.09
CA ALA A 847 23.11 -4.18 -6.27
C ALA A 847 22.86 -5.67 -5.95
N ILE A 848 23.02 -6.54 -6.97
CA ILE A 848 22.84 -8.01 -7.03
C ILE A 848 21.50 -8.54 -6.52
N GLY A 849 20.60 -8.91 -7.45
CA GLY A 849 19.62 -10.00 -7.29
C GLY A 849 18.59 -9.95 -6.14
N ARG A 850 18.74 -9.08 -5.14
CA ARG A 850 17.95 -8.91 -3.91
C ARG A 850 17.95 -7.42 -3.56
N ARG A 851 16.77 -6.84 -3.34
CA ARG A 851 16.62 -5.41 -2.99
C ARG A 851 16.94 -5.19 -1.51
N HIS A 852 18.03 -4.47 -1.23
CA HIS A 852 18.28 -3.95 0.12
C HIS A 852 17.37 -2.74 0.35
N ALA A 853 16.56 -2.74 1.41
CA ALA A 853 15.71 -1.60 1.72
C ALA A 853 16.57 -0.47 2.27
N SER A 854 16.60 0.68 1.58
CA SER A 854 17.16 1.88 2.20
C SER A 854 16.11 2.52 3.09
N ILE A 855 16.45 2.67 4.37
CA ILE A 855 15.57 3.24 5.38
C ILE A 855 16.35 4.24 6.22
N GLN A 856 15.65 5.16 6.87
CA GLN A 856 16.27 6.06 7.82
C GLN A 856 16.77 5.28 9.04
N GLY A 857 17.91 5.65 9.61
CA GLY A 857 18.44 4.99 10.82
C GLY A 857 17.40 4.87 11.94
N ALA A 858 16.65 5.95 12.22
CA ALA A 858 15.65 5.96 13.27
C ALA A 858 14.50 4.96 13.00
N SER A 859 14.23 4.62 11.73
CA SER A 859 13.18 3.66 11.34
C SER A 859 13.53 2.21 11.72
N LEU A 860 14.79 1.93 12.01
CA LEU A 860 15.21 0.66 12.60
C LEU A 860 15.04 0.71 14.13
N TYR A 861 15.68 1.69 14.77
CA TYR A 861 15.49 2.12 16.16
C TYR A 861 16.21 3.46 16.35
N PRO A 862 15.75 4.34 17.26
CA PRO A 862 16.45 5.60 17.52
C PRO A 862 17.82 5.33 18.16
N THR A 863 18.83 6.11 17.76
CA THR A 863 20.22 5.98 18.23
C THR A 863 20.82 7.32 18.61
N SER A 864 21.70 7.29 19.61
CA SER A 864 22.53 8.41 20.05
C SER A 864 23.99 7.99 19.87
N GLY A 865 24.82 8.90 19.38
CA GLY A 865 26.25 8.66 19.20
C GLY A 865 26.61 7.59 18.17
N SER A 866 25.79 7.39 17.13
CA SER A 866 26.10 6.53 15.97
C SER A 866 27.10 7.19 15.02
N SER A 867 27.91 6.36 14.35
CA SER A 867 28.99 6.77 13.44
C SER A 867 28.45 7.50 12.19
N ASP A 868 27.37 6.99 11.60
CA ASP A 868 26.75 7.55 10.39
C ASP A 868 26.04 8.88 10.68
N ASP A 869 25.36 9.01 11.82
CA ASP A 869 24.78 10.29 12.24
C ASP A 869 25.84 11.32 12.60
N TYR A 870 26.91 10.93 13.29
CA TYR A 870 28.02 11.83 13.59
C TYR A 870 28.68 12.36 12.30
N SER A 871 28.96 11.45 11.35
CA SER A 871 29.61 11.81 10.09
C SER A 871 28.82 12.89 9.34
N TYR A 872 27.49 12.78 9.31
CA TYR A 872 26.63 13.77 8.69
C TYR A 872 26.43 15.00 9.56
N SER A 873 26.16 14.88 10.85
CA SER A 873 25.79 16.01 11.71
C SER A 873 26.94 16.98 12.03
N ARG A 874 28.20 16.52 11.96
CA ARG A 874 29.38 17.31 12.36
C ARG A 874 29.50 18.68 11.69
N HIS A 875 29.08 18.82 10.42
CA HIS A 875 29.15 20.09 9.69
C HIS A 875 28.10 21.13 10.13
N PHE A 876 27.01 20.69 10.78
CA PHE A 876 26.06 21.61 11.42
C PHE A 876 26.60 22.16 12.73
N ALA A 877 27.28 21.31 13.51
CA ALA A 877 27.92 21.72 14.77
C ALA A 877 29.16 22.61 14.52
N ASN A 878 29.89 22.36 13.42
CA ASN A 878 31.00 23.17 12.99
C ASN A 878 30.99 23.33 11.46
N SER A 879 30.60 24.52 11.00
CA SER A 879 30.46 24.83 9.57
C SER A 879 31.77 24.90 8.79
N SER A 880 32.94 24.84 9.46
CA SER A 880 34.24 24.73 8.78
C SER A 880 34.56 23.31 8.32
N LEU A 881 33.79 22.31 8.77
CA LEU A 881 33.93 20.91 8.36
C LEU A 881 33.14 20.63 7.07
N ASN A 882 33.64 19.69 6.27
CA ASN A 882 33.00 19.18 5.07
C ASN A 882 31.70 18.41 5.37
N LEU A 883 30.72 18.53 4.47
CA LEU A 883 29.52 17.70 4.48
C LEU A 883 29.87 16.26 4.07
N ILE A 884 29.67 15.31 4.99
CA ILE A 884 29.86 13.88 4.74
C ILE A 884 28.50 13.19 4.76
N ARG A 885 28.17 12.43 3.71
CA ARG A 885 26.97 11.60 3.66
C ARG A 885 27.25 10.26 4.34
N GLY A 886 26.72 10.09 5.55
CA GLY A 886 26.88 8.90 6.36
C GLY A 886 25.86 7.81 6.03
N TYR A 887 26.36 6.58 5.87
CA TYR A 887 25.53 5.39 5.67
C TYR A 887 26.03 4.24 6.53
N THR A 888 25.10 3.46 7.06
CA THR A 888 25.37 2.14 7.64
C THR A 888 24.84 1.06 6.69
N VAL A 889 25.68 0.14 6.26
CA VAL A 889 25.28 -0.98 5.39
C VAL A 889 25.21 -2.25 6.22
N GLU A 890 24.01 -2.72 6.51
CA GLU A 890 23.76 -3.99 7.19
C GLU A 890 23.67 -5.14 6.18
N PHE A 891 24.70 -5.96 6.04
CA PHE A 891 24.70 -7.14 5.16
C PHE A 891 24.20 -8.40 5.87
N GLY A 892 23.69 -9.39 5.12
CA GLY A 892 23.24 -10.68 5.64
C GLY A 892 21.83 -10.68 6.24
N PHE A 893 21.43 -11.84 6.83
CA PHE A 893 20.13 -12.07 7.49
C PHE A 893 20.31 -12.97 8.72
N GLY A 894 19.63 -12.63 9.81
CA GLY A 894 19.80 -13.28 11.11
C GLY A 894 19.25 -14.70 11.14
N LYS A 895 19.89 -15.57 11.92
CA LYS A 895 19.36 -16.91 12.23
C LYS A 895 18.34 -16.84 13.36
N SER A 896 17.19 -17.50 13.17
CA SER A 896 16.21 -17.70 14.25
C SER A 896 16.61 -18.79 15.26
N LEU A 897 17.71 -19.52 15.04
CA LEU A 897 18.06 -20.76 15.76
C LEU A 897 19.55 -20.92 16.14
N ALA A 898 20.40 -19.88 16.05
CA ALA A 898 21.81 -19.96 16.49
C ALA A 898 22.05 -19.22 17.82
N SER A 899 23.13 -19.60 18.53
CA SER A 899 23.58 -18.94 19.78
C SER A 899 23.88 -17.45 19.61
N CYS A 900 24.21 -17.01 18.39
CA CYS A 900 24.37 -15.60 18.01
C CYS A 900 23.80 -15.37 16.60
N PRO A 901 22.86 -14.42 16.40
CA PRO A 901 22.26 -14.14 15.10
C PRO A 901 23.22 -13.44 14.11
N PHE A 902 24.33 -12.88 14.61
CA PHE A 902 25.36 -12.20 13.81
C PHE A 902 26.42 -13.16 13.25
N TYR A 903 26.32 -14.46 13.53
CA TYR A 903 27.26 -15.47 13.05
C TYR A 903 26.70 -16.19 11.80
N PRO A 904 27.13 -15.81 10.58
CA PRO A 904 26.60 -16.40 9.35
C PRO A 904 27.00 -17.87 9.21
N THR A 905 26.21 -18.70 8.49
CA THR A 905 26.72 -19.99 7.97
C THR A 905 27.82 -19.77 6.94
N VAL A 906 28.53 -20.83 6.57
CA VAL A 906 29.46 -20.80 5.44
C VAL A 906 28.77 -20.32 4.15
N GLU A 907 27.55 -20.79 3.85
CA GLU A 907 26.84 -20.30 2.65
C GLU A 907 26.44 -18.83 2.78
N GLN A 908 25.90 -18.42 3.93
CA GLN A 908 25.52 -17.04 4.18
C GLN A 908 26.72 -16.11 4.09
N TYR A 909 27.85 -16.49 4.68
CA TYR A 909 29.09 -15.72 4.64
C TYR A 909 29.55 -15.48 3.20
N ASN A 910 29.58 -16.52 2.36
CA ASN A 910 29.95 -16.39 0.95
C ASN A 910 28.91 -15.62 0.13
N SER A 911 27.63 -15.69 0.49
CA SER A 911 26.59 -14.84 -0.11
C SER A 911 26.83 -13.37 0.25
N ASN A 912 27.07 -13.10 1.54
CA ASN A 912 27.30 -11.77 2.09
C ASN A 912 28.53 -11.10 1.43
N LEU A 913 29.64 -11.82 1.27
CA LEU A 913 30.83 -11.28 0.60
C LEU A 913 30.55 -10.82 -0.84
N ARG A 914 29.72 -11.56 -1.59
CA ARG A 914 29.33 -11.16 -2.96
C ARG A 914 28.42 -9.93 -2.93
N GLU A 915 27.46 -9.89 -2.01
CA GLU A 915 26.54 -8.76 -1.82
C GLU A 915 27.30 -7.49 -1.44
N VAL A 916 28.20 -7.56 -0.46
CA VAL A 916 29.07 -6.46 -0.04
C VAL A 916 29.92 -5.96 -1.21
N GLY A 917 30.55 -6.87 -1.96
CA GLY A 917 31.41 -6.51 -3.09
C GLY A 917 30.68 -5.71 -4.17
N ALA A 918 29.47 -6.12 -4.56
CA ALA A 918 28.70 -5.32 -5.51
C ALA A 918 28.07 -4.06 -4.91
N GLY A 919 27.67 -4.08 -3.65
CA GLY A 919 27.17 -2.90 -2.96
C GLY A 919 28.23 -1.79 -2.96
N PHE A 920 29.47 -2.13 -2.63
CA PHE A 920 30.60 -1.20 -2.72
C PHE A 920 30.90 -0.77 -4.16
N MET A 921 30.82 -1.66 -5.16
CA MET A 921 30.98 -1.24 -6.57
C MET A 921 29.96 -0.17 -6.98
N GLU A 922 28.67 -0.39 -6.72
CA GLU A 922 27.62 0.58 -7.09
C GLU A 922 27.77 1.91 -6.34
N LEU A 923 28.14 1.84 -5.06
CA LEU A 923 28.45 3.02 -4.26
C LEU A 923 29.61 3.83 -4.83
N LEU A 924 30.74 3.19 -5.15
CA LEU A 924 31.91 3.88 -5.68
C LEU A 924 31.63 4.46 -7.07
N LEU A 925 30.86 3.77 -7.90
CA LEU A 925 30.37 4.32 -9.17
C LEU A 925 29.48 5.54 -8.94
N ALA A 926 28.50 5.47 -8.03
CA ALA A 926 27.67 6.62 -7.71
C ALA A 926 28.48 7.81 -7.17
N ALA A 927 29.49 7.55 -6.33
CA ALA A 927 30.39 8.57 -5.81
C ALA A 927 31.23 9.22 -6.91
N ALA A 928 31.67 8.45 -7.91
CA ALA A 928 32.38 8.98 -9.09
C ALA A 928 31.45 9.79 -10.02
N ASP A 929 30.18 9.39 -10.16
CA ASP A 929 29.19 10.02 -11.06
C ASP A 929 28.68 11.35 -10.52
N PHE A 930 28.56 11.48 -9.20
CA PHE A 930 28.14 12.72 -8.55
C PHE A 930 29.03 13.92 -8.95
N ASP A 931 30.28 13.67 -9.34
CA ASP A 931 31.25 14.69 -9.73
C ASP A 931 31.07 15.23 -11.15
N LEU A 932 30.58 14.41 -12.09
CA LEU A 932 30.35 14.86 -13.49
C LEU A 932 29.24 15.91 -13.59
N ASN A 933 28.32 15.95 -12.62
CA ASN A 933 27.17 16.85 -12.62
C ASN A 933 27.37 18.13 -11.78
N TYR A 934 28.36 18.17 -10.88
CA TYR A 934 28.62 19.34 -10.02
C TYR A 934 29.96 20.03 -10.26
N GLY A 935 30.83 19.47 -11.11
CA GLY A 935 32.10 20.10 -11.54
C GLY A 935 31.99 21.25 -12.56
N THR A 936 30.80 21.83 -12.77
CA THR A 936 30.59 23.01 -13.65
C THR A 936 29.81 24.17 -13.02
N SER A 937 29.76 24.24 -11.69
CA SER A 937 29.20 25.41 -10.97
C SER A 937 30.19 26.02 -10.00
#